data_AF-A0A8J2HHX6-F1
#
_entry.id   AF-A0A8J2HHX6-F1
#
_cell.length_a   1.000
_cell.length_b   1.000
_cell.length_c   1.000
_cell.angle_alpha   90.00
_cell.angle_beta   90.00
_cell.angle_gamma   90.00
#
_symmetry.space_group_name_H-M   'P 1'
#
loop_
_entity.id
_entity.type
_entity.pdbx_description
1 polymer ?
#
loop_
_entity_poly.entity_id
_entity_poly.type
_entity_poly.pdbx_seq_one_letter_code
_entity_poly.pdbx_strand_id
1 'polypeptide(L)'
;MVIQRNHKRMANNESLRPTRSLNLKNVTHVYNNQILLPGLTQLHAALKAKADAWKDIIKIGRTHTQDAVPLTLGQEFSAYATQVEYGIARVKDTLPRLYQLALGGTAVGTGLNTRKGFAEKTAARIASLTGYPFLGSGPRCGLGELSLPENEPGSSIMPGKVNPTQCEAITMVCAQVMGNHVATTIGGSNGHFELNVFKPVMVANTLRSARLLGDSAAAFTKNCVVGIEPNIDNIKKIMNESLMLVTALNPHIGYDKAAAIAKQAHKQKLTLKESALKNGLTEEQFNQWVRPEQMLGPKTKNCSRLLQECKCILKQTITVRNYRKVGIIGVPFDKGQKKQGVELGPDAIRKAGLIQGLENIGLDVKDYGDVKYEIKSKEGIDNMDHLNEVAACTYKVSEIFEKVLKDGRTPVTLGGDHSLTVGTVDAHVKSKGSNNVVLLWVDAHADLNTNKTSSSGNAHGMPVALIASELSDYWPHLPGMDWQKPMLSIRNIAYIGLRSVDMYERLVIEKFGITAFGIDDVERLGIHQVINMALEKLDPHSEKSIHVTFDIDALDPLEAPSTGTSVRGGLTIREGIHLLEQVYRTGRLNAIELVEVNPLLSDTKGVELTAGAAVLLLQAALGNNRRGLRVPEGITDMPLQTFK
;
A
#
# COMPACT_ATOMS: atom_id res chain seq x y z
N MET A 1 -14.91 -22.73 13.52
CA MET A 1 -13.64 -23.39 13.91
C MET A 1 -12.46 -22.84 13.10
N VAL A 2 -12.22 -21.51 13.07
CA VAL A 2 -11.03 -20.87 12.46
C VAL A 2 -10.74 -19.54 13.19
N ILE A 3 -10.53 -19.58 14.51
CA ILE A 3 -10.11 -18.40 15.31
C ILE A 3 -8.76 -18.64 16.02
N GLN A 4 -8.13 -19.81 15.86
CA GLN A 4 -6.96 -20.21 16.65
C GLN A 4 -5.59 -20.22 15.92
N ARG A 5 -5.41 -19.53 14.79
CA ARG A 5 -4.10 -19.52 14.08
C ARG A 5 -3.35 -18.18 14.02
N ASN A 6 -3.83 -17.12 14.69
CA ASN A 6 -3.20 -15.78 14.60
C ASN A 6 -2.23 -15.39 15.73
N HIS A 7 -1.91 -16.27 16.69
CA HIS A 7 -1.01 -15.92 17.81
C HIS A 7 0.49 -16.13 17.56
N LYS A 8 0.95 -16.37 16.33
CA LYS A 8 2.36 -16.77 16.07
C LYS A 8 3.31 -15.74 15.43
N ARG A 9 2.92 -14.48 15.18
CA ARG A 9 3.81 -13.48 14.54
C ARG A 9 3.80 -12.09 15.19
N MET A 10 3.69 -12.00 16.52
CA MET A 10 3.82 -10.73 17.25
C MET A 10 5.22 -10.43 17.80
N ALA A 11 6.20 -11.30 17.60
CA ALA A 11 7.58 -10.95 17.91
C ALA A 11 8.50 -11.41 16.79
N ASN A 12 8.80 -10.45 15.93
CA ASN A 12 10.08 -10.16 15.30
C ASN A 12 9.78 -9.17 14.17
N ASN A 13 9.78 -7.87 14.48
CA ASN A 13 10.55 -6.88 13.70
C ASN A 13 10.20 -5.44 14.05
N GLU A 14 11.27 -4.67 14.08
CA GLU A 14 11.35 -3.23 14.05
C GLU A 14 10.63 -2.66 12.81
N SER A 15 9.38 -2.24 12.97
CA SER A 15 8.86 -1.10 12.23
C SER A 15 7.56 -0.65 12.88
N LEU A 16 7.55 0.60 13.34
CA LEU A 16 6.34 1.31 13.70
C LEU A 16 5.44 1.40 12.46
N ARG A 17 4.58 0.40 12.26
CA ARG A 17 3.46 0.53 11.33
C ARG A 17 2.52 1.59 11.91
N PRO A 18 2.21 2.67 11.17
CA PRO A 18 1.11 3.52 11.58
C PRO A 18 -0.16 2.66 11.59
N THR A 19 -0.89 2.69 12.71
CA THR A 19 -2.11 1.90 12.88
C THR A 19 -3.10 2.19 11.75
N ARG A 20 -3.95 1.23 11.35
CA ARG A 20 -4.98 1.40 10.30
C ARG A 20 -5.80 2.70 10.45
N SER A 21 -5.93 3.22 11.66
CA SER A 21 -6.55 4.52 11.95
C SER A 21 -5.85 5.71 11.26
N LEU A 22 -4.51 5.70 11.15
CA LEU A 22 -3.72 6.78 10.53
C LEU A 22 -3.97 6.85 9.02
N ASN A 23 -4.07 5.70 8.36
CA ASN A 23 -4.28 5.65 6.91
C ASN A 23 -5.69 6.10 6.52
N LEU A 24 -6.74 5.72 7.27
CA LEU A 24 -8.08 6.26 7.03
C LEU A 24 -8.11 7.78 7.22
N LYS A 25 -7.49 8.28 8.28
CA LYS A 25 -7.41 9.72 8.58
C LYS A 25 -6.72 10.52 7.47
N ASN A 26 -5.63 9.99 6.90
CA ASN A 26 -4.91 10.61 5.78
C ASN A 26 -5.71 10.59 4.47
N VAL A 27 -6.42 9.50 4.18
CA VAL A 27 -7.22 9.35 2.95
C VAL A 27 -8.45 10.27 2.98
N THR A 28 -9.19 10.30 4.09
CA THR A 28 -10.33 11.22 4.27
C THR A 28 -9.89 12.68 4.22
N HIS A 29 -8.68 12.97 4.72
CA HIS A 29 -8.10 14.31 4.68
C HIS A 29 -7.67 14.74 3.27
N VAL A 30 -6.98 13.90 2.50
CA VAL A 30 -6.59 14.20 1.11
C VAL A 30 -7.83 14.49 0.26
N TYR A 31 -8.87 13.65 0.39
CA TYR A 31 -10.12 13.88 -0.32
C TYR A 31 -10.79 15.19 0.08
N ASN A 32 -10.79 15.52 1.37
CA ASN A 32 -11.38 16.77 1.86
C ASN A 32 -10.57 18.00 1.39
N ASN A 33 -9.24 18.02 1.56
CA ASN A 33 -8.42 19.23 1.33
C ASN A 33 -7.93 19.44 -0.09
N GLN A 34 -7.79 18.38 -0.90
CA GLN A 34 -7.22 18.48 -2.25
C GLN A 34 -8.26 18.32 -3.37
N ILE A 35 -9.43 17.75 -3.08
CA ILE A 35 -10.47 17.50 -4.08
C ILE A 35 -11.76 18.22 -3.70
N LEU A 36 -12.36 17.85 -2.57
CA LEU A 36 -13.69 18.31 -2.18
C LEU A 36 -13.71 19.80 -1.83
N LEU A 37 -12.82 20.28 -0.95
CA LEU A 37 -12.78 21.70 -0.56
C LEU A 37 -12.40 22.62 -1.73
N PRO A 38 -11.37 22.31 -2.57
CA PRO A 38 -11.10 23.09 -3.77
C PRO A 38 -12.28 23.11 -4.75
N GLY A 39 -12.91 21.95 -5.01
CA GLY A 39 -14.07 21.86 -5.91
C GLY A 39 -15.29 22.63 -5.39
N LEU A 40 -15.61 22.50 -4.10
CA LEU A 40 -16.68 23.28 -3.47
C LEU A 40 -16.38 24.77 -3.46
N THR A 41 -15.11 25.17 -3.28
CA THR A 41 -14.69 26.58 -3.33
C THR A 41 -14.86 27.15 -4.75
N GLN A 42 -14.50 26.38 -5.77
CA GLN A 42 -14.70 26.77 -7.17
C GLN A 42 -16.20 26.89 -7.51
N LEU A 43 -17.01 25.91 -7.09
CA LEU A 43 -18.46 25.93 -7.27
C LEU A 43 -19.10 27.14 -6.55
N HIS A 44 -18.69 27.41 -5.32
CA HIS A 44 -19.13 28.58 -4.55
C HIS A 44 -18.83 29.89 -5.29
N ALA A 45 -17.60 30.06 -5.77
CA ALA A 45 -17.18 31.25 -6.51
C ALA A 45 -17.98 31.44 -7.81
N ALA A 46 -18.23 30.36 -8.55
CA ALA A 46 -19.01 30.40 -9.79
C ALA A 46 -20.48 30.79 -9.52
N LEU A 47 -21.11 30.19 -8.50
CA LEU A 47 -22.48 30.53 -8.10
C LEU A 47 -22.59 31.98 -7.62
N LYS A 48 -21.61 32.47 -6.86
CA LYS A 48 -21.56 33.87 -6.41
C LYS A 48 -21.44 34.85 -7.58
N ALA A 49 -20.56 34.55 -8.54
CA ALA A 49 -20.41 35.38 -9.74
C ALA A 49 -21.70 35.44 -10.58
N LYS A 50 -22.46 34.33 -10.66
CA LYS A 50 -23.79 34.31 -11.29
C LYS A 50 -24.82 35.11 -10.50
N ALA A 51 -24.80 35.02 -9.17
CA ALA A 51 -25.66 35.84 -8.31
C ALA A 51 -25.45 37.34 -8.58
N ASP A 52 -24.18 37.77 -8.72
CA ASP A 52 -23.85 39.17 -8.98
C ASP A 52 -24.20 39.60 -10.41
N ALA A 53 -23.98 38.73 -11.42
CA ALA A 53 -24.30 39.00 -12.82
C ALA A 53 -25.82 39.09 -13.09
N TRP A 54 -26.63 38.41 -12.28
CA TRP A 54 -28.09 38.33 -12.47
C TRP A 54 -28.88 39.10 -11.42
N LYS A 55 -28.21 39.97 -10.65
CA LYS A 55 -28.82 40.79 -9.59
C LYS A 55 -29.95 41.70 -10.07
N ASP A 56 -30.00 42.06 -11.37
CA ASP A 56 -30.99 42.99 -11.93
C ASP A 56 -32.13 42.28 -12.70
N ILE A 57 -32.06 40.95 -12.85
CA ILE A 57 -33.10 40.17 -13.56
C ILE A 57 -34.25 39.87 -12.59
N ILE A 58 -35.39 40.50 -12.78
CA ILE A 58 -36.58 40.30 -11.94
C ILE A 58 -37.34 39.04 -12.36
N LYS A 59 -37.74 38.22 -11.39
CA LYS A 59 -38.56 37.01 -11.56
C LYS A 59 -39.57 36.86 -10.42
N ILE A 60 -40.52 35.94 -10.60
CA ILE A 60 -41.46 35.58 -9.52
C ILE A 60 -40.78 34.61 -8.52
N GLY A 61 -40.90 34.91 -7.22
CA GLY A 61 -40.46 34.00 -6.16
C GLY A 61 -41.38 32.82 -6.03
N ARG A 62 -40.91 31.76 -5.38
CA ARG A 62 -41.75 30.61 -5.06
C ARG A 62 -41.60 30.18 -3.61
N THR A 63 -42.73 30.00 -2.94
CA THR A 63 -42.81 29.39 -1.61
C THR A 63 -43.75 28.20 -1.68
N HIS A 64 -43.37 27.05 -1.11
CA HIS A 64 -44.19 25.83 -1.17
C HIS A 64 -44.64 25.47 -2.60
N THR A 65 -43.73 25.64 -3.57
CA THR A 65 -43.97 25.46 -5.02
C THR A 65 -45.08 26.33 -5.63
N GLN A 66 -45.56 27.35 -4.92
CA GLN A 66 -46.52 28.35 -5.39
C GLN A 66 -45.83 29.69 -5.60
N ASP A 67 -46.37 30.52 -6.49
CA ASP A 67 -45.85 31.86 -6.74
C ASP A 67 -45.96 32.75 -5.49
N ALA A 68 -44.95 33.58 -5.27
CA ALA A 68 -44.81 34.48 -4.12
C ALA A 68 -44.50 35.91 -4.59
N VAL A 69 -43.86 36.74 -3.73
CA VAL A 69 -43.46 38.09 -4.10
C VAL A 69 -42.30 38.08 -5.11
N PRO A 70 -42.15 39.12 -5.95
CA PRO A 70 -41.02 39.23 -6.86
C PRO A 70 -39.67 39.27 -6.14
N LEU A 71 -38.65 38.65 -6.75
CA LEU A 71 -37.25 38.77 -6.39
C LEU A 71 -36.39 38.83 -7.64
N THR A 72 -35.10 38.98 -7.47
CA THR A 72 -34.13 38.90 -8.57
C THR A 72 -33.58 37.48 -8.72
N LEU A 73 -33.24 37.09 -9.94
CA LEU A 73 -32.55 35.82 -10.20
C LEU A 73 -31.19 35.77 -9.46
N GLY A 74 -30.56 36.93 -9.26
CA GLY A 74 -29.36 37.05 -8.43
C GLY A 74 -29.60 36.68 -6.96
N GLN A 75 -30.73 37.08 -6.37
CA GLN A 75 -31.10 36.68 -5.01
C GLN A 75 -31.27 35.15 -4.89
N GLU A 76 -31.86 34.48 -5.87
CA GLU A 76 -31.96 33.01 -5.89
C GLU A 76 -30.59 32.34 -5.94
N PHE A 77 -29.71 32.79 -6.85
CA PHE A 77 -28.37 32.21 -6.98
C PHE A 77 -27.47 32.51 -5.76
N SER A 78 -27.74 33.59 -5.02
CA SER A 78 -27.07 33.86 -3.75
C SER A 78 -27.36 32.79 -2.69
N ALA A 79 -28.59 32.25 -2.65
CA ALA A 79 -28.96 31.19 -1.74
C ALA A 79 -28.23 29.86 -2.06
N TYR A 80 -28.04 29.55 -3.35
CA TYR A 80 -27.24 28.40 -3.77
C TYR A 80 -25.78 28.52 -3.34
N ALA A 81 -25.19 29.70 -3.48
CA ALA A 81 -23.84 29.95 -2.99
C ALA A 81 -23.75 29.72 -1.46
N THR A 82 -24.67 30.28 -0.67
CA THR A 82 -24.70 30.10 0.79
C THR A 82 -24.82 28.62 1.21
N GLN A 83 -25.56 27.79 0.47
CA GLN A 83 -25.64 26.34 0.77
C GLN A 83 -24.30 25.63 0.59
N VAL A 84 -23.55 25.98 -0.45
CA VAL A 84 -22.20 25.44 -0.70
C VAL A 84 -21.22 25.92 0.38
N GLU A 85 -21.32 27.18 0.80
CA GLU A 85 -20.53 27.74 1.90
C GLU A 85 -20.73 26.96 3.22
N TYR A 86 -21.98 26.65 3.58
CA TYR A 86 -22.27 25.83 4.75
C TYR A 86 -21.76 24.39 4.61
N GLY A 87 -21.74 23.84 3.40
CA GLY A 87 -21.11 22.55 3.10
C GLY A 87 -19.61 22.56 3.40
N ILE A 88 -18.91 23.60 2.94
CA ILE A 88 -17.48 23.82 3.18
C ILE A 88 -17.19 23.89 4.69
N ALA A 89 -17.98 24.64 5.45
CA ALA A 89 -17.81 24.77 6.90
C ALA A 89 -17.91 23.43 7.63
N ARG A 90 -18.94 22.61 7.32
CA ARG A 90 -19.12 21.28 7.94
C ARG A 90 -17.94 20.35 7.71
N VAL A 91 -17.34 20.37 6.51
CA VAL A 91 -16.17 19.53 6.20
C VAL A 91 -14.98 19.96 7.06
N LYS A 92 -14.73 21.26 7.18
CA LYS A 92 -13.60 21.82 7.96
C LYS A 92 -13.67 21.46 9.44
N ASP A 93 -14.85 21.48 10.05
CA ASP A 93 -15.04 21.18 11.49
C ASP A 93 -14.67 19.74 11.88
N THR A 94 -14.69 18.80 10.94
CA THR A 94 -14.34 17.40 11.21
C THR A 94 -12.83 17.15 11.25
N LEU A 95 -12.03 18.01 10.60
CA LEU A 95 -10.60 17.79 10.38
C LEU A 95 -9.77 17.69 11.67
N PRO A 96 -9.97 18.50 12.73
CA PRO A 96 -9.15 18.42 13.95
C PRO A 96 -9.15 17.05 14.61
N ARG A 97 -10.28 16.32 14.58
CA ARG A 97 -10.40 14.98 15.17
C ARG A 97 -9.73 13.91 14.30
N LEU A 98 -9.62 14.16 13.00
CA LEU A 98 -8.88 13.30 12.08
C LEU A 98 -7.36 13.40 12.32
N TYR A 99 -6.83 14.46 12.94
CA TYR A 99 -5.39 14.59 13.18
C TYR A 99 -4.86 13.90 14.46
N GLN A 100 -5.70 13.30 15.30
CA GLN A 100 -5.23 12.62 16.53
C GLN A 100 -4.71 11.19 16.27
N LEU A 101 -3.50 10.86 16.73
CA LEU A 101 -2.78 9.62 16.44
C LEU A 101 -2.50 8.83 17.71
N ALA A 102 -2.90 7.56 17.77
CA ALA A 102 -2.51 6.67 18.86
C ALA A 102 -1.03 6.26 18.72
N LEU A 103 -0.14 6.87 19.52
CA LEU A 103 1.31 6.71 19.43
C LEU A 103 1.88 6.37 20.82
N GLY A 104 2.67 5.29 20.93
CA GLY A 104 3.36 4.96 22.19
C GLY A 104 3.99 3.56 22.28
N GLY A 105 4.38 2.90 21.19
CA GLY A 105 5.28 1.73 21.23
C GLY A 105 4.75 0.42 21.86
N THR A 106 3.55 0.42 22.42
CA THR A 106 2.82 -0.75 22.92
C THR A 106 1.34 -0.62 22.51
N ALA A 107 0.56 -1.71 22.60
CA ALA A 107 -0.87 -1.70 22.24
C ALA A 107 -1.71 -0.67 23.02
N VAL A 108 -1.22 -0.23 24.18
CA VAL A 108 -1.84 0.79 25.06
C VAL A 108 -1.04 2.11 25.10
N GLY A 109 0.00 2.27 24.28
CA GLY A 109 0.69 3.56 24.14
C GLY A 109 1.59 4.00 25.31
N THR A 110 2.12 3.06 26.11
CA THR A 110 2.89 3.35 27.34
C THR A 110 4.36 3.74 27.13
N GLY A 111 4.92 3.57 25.93
CA GLY A 111 6.29 3.93 25.61
C GLY A 111 7.36 2.95 26.09
N LEU A 112 6.98 1.80 26.66
CA LEU A 112 7.88 0.83 27.29
C LEU A 112 9.05 0.38 26.38
N ASN A 113 8.79 0.13 25.10
CA ASN A 113 9.79 -0.32 24.13
C ASN A 113 10.38 0.82 23.28
N THR A 114 10.12 2.09 23.62
CA THR A 114 10.54 3.25 22.82
C THR A 114 11.28 4.28 23.67
N ARG A 115 11.99 5.22 23.03
CA ARG A 115 12.77 6.25 23.73
C ARG A 115 11.85 7.34 24.32
N LYS A 116 12.27 8.02 25.40
CA LYS A 116 11.51 9.16 25.97
C LYS A 116 11.28 10.25 24.90
N GLY A 117 10.06 10.79 24.85
CA GLY A 117 9.64 11.79 23.85
C GLY A 117 9.33 11.22 22.46
N PHE A 118 9.16 9.89 22.35
CA PHE A 118 8.87 9.22 21.10
C PHE A 118 7.54 9.67 20.49
N ALA A 119 6.45 9.71 21.25
CA ALA A 119 5.12 10.04 20.71
C ALA A 119 5.05 11.48 20.18
N GLU A 120 5.61 12.44 20.92
CA GLU A 120 5.62 13.86 20.57
C GLU A 120 6.52 14.11 19.36
N LYS A 121 7.72 13.52 19.33
CA LYS A 121 8.64 13.65 18.19
C LYS A 121 8.13 12.93 16.96
N THR A 122 7.44 11.79 17.12
CA THR A 122 6.82 11.09 16.01
C THR A 122 5.62 11.86 15.46
N ALA A 123 4.76 12.42 16.31
CA ALA A 123 3.66 13.29 15.86
C ALA A 123 4.19 14.53 15.13
N ALA A 124 5.17 15.22 15.70
CA ALA A 124 5.81 16.37 15.07
C ALA A 124 6.53 16.00 13.75
N ARG A 125 7.19 14.83 13.71
CA ARG A 125 7.85 14.36 12.48
C ARG A 125 6.83 14.00 11.41
N ILE A 126 5.75 13.31 11.75
CA ILE A 126 4.65 13.02 10.83
C ILE A 126 4.06 14.34 10.33
N ALA A 127 3.78 15.29 11.22
CA ALA A 127 3.27 16.60 10.85
C ALA A 127 4.21 17.34 9.88
N SER A 128 5.52 17.28 10.10
CA SER A 128 6.51 17.86 9.18
C SER A 128 6.57 17.16 7.82
N LEU A 129 6.37 15.83 7.80
CA LEU A 129 6.47 15.03 6.58
C LEU A 129 5.21 15.12 5.72
N THR A 130 4.05 15.33 6.37
CA THR A 130 2.76 15.41 5.69
C THR A 130 2.31 16.84 5.46
N GLY A 131 2.88 17.82 6.16
CA GLY A 131 2.44 19.22 6.16
C GLY A 131 1.14 19.47 6.95
N TYR A 132 0.73 18.55 7.84
CA TYR A 132 -0.59 18.59 8.51
C TYR A 132 -0.46 18.43 10.04
N PRO A 133 -1.34 19.04 10.86
CA PRO A 133 -1.11 19.21 12.30
C PRO A 133 -1.46 17.96 13.14
N PHE A 134 -0.77 16.84 12.92
CA PHE A 134 -0.97 15.59 13.67
C PHE A 134 -0.59 15.70 15.16
N LEU A 135 -1.45 15.17 16.05
CA LEU A 135 -1.30 15.21 17.52
C LEU A 135 -1.26 13.79 18.12
N GLY A 136 -0.54 13.57 19.22
CA GLY A 136 -0.55 12.29 19.95
C GLY A 136 -1.83 12.07 20.77
N SER A 137 -2.30 10.83 20.87
CA SER A 137 -3.44 10.40 21.70
C SER A 137 -2.96 9.33 22.70
N GLY A 138 -3.20 9.56 24.00
CA GLY A 138 -2.67 8.77 25.11
C GLY A 138 -3.28 7.37 25.33
N PRO A 139 -2.86 6.67 26.40
CA PRO A 139 -3.30 5.32 26.72
C PRO A 139 -4.81 5.22 26.95
N ARG A 140 -5.44 4.18 26.41
CA ARG A 140 -6.84 3.82 26.68
C ARG A 140 -6.87 2.40 27.23
N CYS A 141 -7.10 2.26 28.54
CA CYS A 141 -7.17 0.99 29.28
C CYS A 141 -8.62 0.51 29.45
N GLY A 142 -8.79 -0.76 29.83
CA GLY A 142 -10.07 -1.45 29.93
C GLY A 142 -10.80 -1.24 31.26
N LEU A 143 -12.12 -1.50 31.26
CA LEU A 143 -13.02 -1.19 32.39
C LEU A 143 -12.92 -2.14 33.59
N GLY A 144 -12.27 -3.31 33.47
CA GLY A 144 -12.21 -4.33 34.54
C GLY A 144 -11.26 -4.00 35.70
N GLU A 145 -10.47 -2.94 35.57
CA GLU A 145 -9.54 -2.45 36.59
C GLU A 145 -10.19 -1.42 37.52
N LEU A 146 -11.40 -0.97 37.18
CA LEU A 146 -12.14 0.08 37.86
C LEU A 146 -13.41 -0.50 38.49
N SER A 147 -13.64 -0.18 39.75
CA SER A 147 -14.93 -0.33 40.42
C SER A 147 -15.73 0.94 40.15
N LEU A 148 -16.86 0.80 39.47
CA LEU A 148 -17.80 1.90 39.25
C LEU A 148 -18.78 1.99 40.42
N PRO A 149 -19.28 3.19 40.76
CA PRO A 149 -20.28 3.34 41.82
C PRO A 149 -21.55 2.53 41.57
N GLU A 150 -21.98 1.89 42.64
CA GLU A 150 -23.22 1.14 42.73
C GLU A 150 -24.40 2.11 42.90
N ASN A 151 -25.01 2.52 41.78
CA ASN A 151 -25.99 3.62 41.79
C ASN A 151 -27.47 3.19 41.80
N GLU A 152 -27.77 1.94 41.46
CA GLU A 152 -29.16 1.44 41.47
C GLU A 152 -29.25 0.02 42.05
N PRO A 153 -30.11 -0.21 43.07
CA PRO A 153 -30.33 -1.55 43.59
C PRO A 153 -30.88 -2.46 42.49
N GLY A 154 -30.40 -3.70 42.49
CA GLY A 154 -30.64 -4.65 41.43
C GLY A 154 -32.09 -4.95 41.10
N SER A 155 -32.31 -5.31 39.84
CA SER A 155 -33.54 -5.88 39.30
C SER A 155 -34.16 -6.88 40.27
N SER A 156 -35.48 -6.80 40.46
CA SER A 156 -36.27 -7.74 41.28
C SER A 156 -36.14 -9.21 40.85
N ILE A 157 -35.58 -9.47 39.66
CA ILE A 157 -35.30 -10.79 39.09
C ILE A 157 -33.95 -11.38 39.54
N MET A 158 -33.01 -10.55 39.99
CA MET A 158 -31.67 -10.98 40.44
C MET A 158 -31.32 -10.30 41.78
N PRO A 159 -31.70 -10.92 42.91
CA PRO A 159 -31.39 -10.41 44.24
C PRO A 159 -29.88 -10.17 44.39
N GLY A 160 -29.50 -8.94 44.75
CA GLY A 160 -28.11 -8.54 45.00
C GLY A 160 -27.30 -8.02 43.80
N LYS A 161 -27.87 -7.95 42.59
CA LYS A 161 -27.13 -7.46 41.40
C LYS A 161 -27.14 -5.93 41.28
N VAL A 162 -26.08 -5.24 41.69
CA VAL A 162 -25.97 -3.79 41.46
C VAL A 162 -25.29 -3.48 40.12
N ASN A 163 -25.87 -2.60 39.30
CA ASN A 163 -25.35 -2.26 37.96
C ASN A 163 -24.89 -0.80 37.87
N PRO A 164 -23.77 -0.51 37.19
CA PRO A 164 -23.33 0.86 36.92
C PRO A 164 -24.08 1.45 35.71
N THR A 165 -25.39 1.71 35.85
CA THR A 165 -26.32 2.10 34.77
C THR A 165 -26.02 3.43 34.08
N GLN A 166 -25.16 4.26 34.68
CA GLN A 166 -24.85 5.60 34.19
C GLN A 166 -24.11 5.58 32.85
N CYS A 167 -23.31 4.52 32.59
CA CYS A 167 -22.61 4.33 31.33
C CYS A 167 -23.60 4.08 30.18
N GLU A 168 -24.57 3.20 30.38
CA GLU A 168 -25.64 2.90 29.42
C GLU A 168 -26.58 4.09 29.22
N ALA A 169 -26.87 4.85 30.27
CA ALA A 169 -27.65 6.08 30.17
C ALA A 169 -26.98 7.11 29.22
N ILE A 170 -25.67 7.30 29.34
CA ILE A 170 -24.91 8.16 28.43
C ILE A 170 -24.92 7.62 27.00
N THR A 171 -24.80 6.32 26.77
CA THR A 171 -24.79 5.78 25.40
C THR A 171 -26.13 5.98 24.71
N MET A 172 -27.25 5.83 25.42
CA MET A 172 -28.60 6.14 24.92
C MET A 172 -28.75 7.62 24.58
N VAL A 173 -28.26 8.51 25.45
CA VAL A 173 -28.27 9.96 25.22
C VAL A 173 -27.44 10.32 23.98
N CYS A 174 -26.24 9.76 23.85
CA CYS A 174 -25.38 9.94 22.68
C CYS A 174 -26.08 9.48 21.40
N ALA A 175 -26.74 8.32 21.42
CA ALA A 175 -27.49 7.82 20.25
C ALA A 175 -28.61 8.77 19.85
N GLN A 176 -29.39 9.29 20.82
CA GLN A 176 -30.46 10.26 20.55
C GLN A 176 -29.92 11.58 19.99
N VAL A 177 -28.80 12.09 20.54
CA VAL A 177 -28.14 13.30 20.06
C VAL A 177 -27.63 13.13 18.63
N MET A 178 -27.09 11.96 18.28
CA MET A 178 -26.68 11.64 16.92
C MET A 178 -27.89 11.63 15.97
N GLY A 179 -29.02 11.04 16.37
CA GLY A 179 -30.26 11.09 15.58
C GLY A 179 -30.76 12.52 15.34
N ASN A 180 -30.78 13.34 16.39
CA ASN A 180 -31.14 14.76 16.31
C ASN A 180 -30.19 15.55 15.37
N HIS A 181 -28.90 15.21 15.38
CA HIS A 181 -27.89 15.82 14.52
C HIS A 181 -28.12 15.46 13.04
N VAL A 182 -28.47 14.20 12.73
CA VAL A 182 -28.84 13.78 11.37
C VAL A 182 -30.05 14.57 10.87
N ALA A 183 -31.13 14.64 11.67
CA ALA A 183 -32.32 15.40 11.31
C ALA A 183 -32.03 16.90 11.08
N THR A 184 -31.15 17.49 11.91
CA THR A 184 -30.72 18.88 11.76
C THR A 184 -29.90 19.09 10.48
N THR A 185 -29.03 18.14 10.16
CA THR A 185 -28.20 18.17 8.94
C THR A 185 -29.05 18.07 7.69
N ILE A 186 -30.01 17.13 7.66
CA ILE A 186 -30.96 16.96 6.55
C ILE A 186 -31.83 18.21 6.39
N GLY A 187 -32.33 18.79 7.48
CA GLY A 187 -33.09 20.04 7.44
C GLY A 187 -32.26 21.22 6.93
N GLY A 188 -30.97 21.26 7.26
CA GLY A 188 -30.04 22.25 6.74
C GLY A 188 -29.78 22.11 5.23
N SER A 189 -29.64 20.87 4.73
CA SER A 189 -29.32 20.60 3.32
C SER A 189 -30.52 20.65 2.38
N ASN A 190 -31.74 20.38 2.88
CA ASN A 190 -32.98 20.36 2.07
C ASN A 190 -33.81 21.64 2.22
N GLY A 191 -33.19 22.74 2.67
CA GLY A 191 -33.84 24.04 2.65
C GLY A 191 -34.07 24.48 1.20
N HIS A 192 -35.28 24.27 0.68
CA HIS A 192 -35.68 24.68 -0.66
C HIS A 192 -36.19 26.12 -0.66
N PHE A 193 -35.79 26.90 -1.68
CA PHE A 193 -36.19 28.29 -1.92
C PHE A 193 -35.77 29.27 -0.80
N GLU A 194 -36.19 30.53 -0.91
CA GLU A 194 -35.73 31.69 -0.12
C GLU A 194 -35.94 31.56 1.40
N LEU A 195 -36.62 30.52 1.89
CA LEU A 195 -36.82 30.24 3.31
C LEU A 195 -36.68 28.76 3.63
N ASN A 196 -35.76 28.41 4.54
CA ASN A 196 -35.63 27.04 5.02
C ASN A 196 -36.79 26.67 5.96
N VAL A 197 -37.78 25.96 5.43
CA VAL A 197 -38.98 25.47 6.14
C VAL A 197 -38.67 24.44 7.23
N PHE A 198 -37.47 23.86 7.26
CA PHE A 198 -37.05 22.89 8.28
C PHE A 198 -36.49 23.54 9.55
N LYS A 199 -36.35 24.87 9.60
CA LYS A 199 -35.84 25.61 10.77
C LYS A 199 -36.48 25.19 12.11
N PRO A 200 -37.83 25.01 12.22
CA PRO A 200 -38.43 24.58 13.49
C PRO A 200 -37.89 23.23 14.00
N VAL A 201 -37.73 22.25 13.11
CA VAL A 201 -37.20 20.92 13.46
C VAL A 201 -35.71 21.00 13.83
N MET A 202 -34.93 21.80 13.10
CA MET A 202 -33.50 22.02 13.39
C MET A 202 -33.28 22.66 14.77
N VAL A 203 -34.06 23.70 15.09
CA VAL A 203 -33.99 24.39 16.40
C VAL A 203 -34.41 23.45 17.52
N ALA A 204 -35.55 22.75 17.36
CA ALA A 204 -36.03 21.80 18.37
C ALA A 204 -35.01 20.69 18.68
N ASN A 205 -34.40 20.11 17.64
CA ASN A 205 -33.40 19.05 17.78
C ASN A 205 -32.09 19.55 18.38
N THR A 206 -31.66 20.75 18.01
CA THR A 206 -30.44 21.36 18.56
C THR A 206 -30.58 21.66 20.06
N LEU A 207 -31.68 22.31 20.45
CA LEU A 207 -31.96 22.63 21.86
C LEU A 207 -32.13 21.36 22.70
N ARG A 208 -32.86 20.36 22.19
CA ARG A 208 -33.01 19.06 22.85
C ARG A 208 -31.68 18.36 23.05
N SER A 209 -30.80 18.34 22.03
CA SER A 209 -29.47 17.74 22.15
C SER A 209 -28.59 18.45 23.17
N ALA A 210 -28.59 19.79 23.17
CA ALA A 210 -27.83 20.57 24.14
C ALA A 210 -28.28 20.28 25.58
N ARG A 211 -29.60 20.21 25.81
CA ARG A 211 -30.17 19.87 27.12
C ARG A 211 -29.81 18.44 27.54
N LEU A 212 -30.01 17.45 26.66
CA LEU A 212 -29.70 16.05 26.93
C LEU A 212 -28.22 15.85 27.29
N LEU A 213 -27.30 16.43 26.52
CA LEU A 213 -25.86 16.34 26.80
C LEU A 213 -25.48 17.02 28.12
N GLY A 214 -25.98 18.24 28.36
CA GLY A 214 -25.68 19.00 29.57
C GLY A 214 -26.12 18.27 30.84
N ASP A 215 -27.37 17.82 30.87
CA ASP A 215 -27.93 17.11 32.02
C ASP A 215 -27.23 15.77 32.26
N SER A 216 -26.99 15.01 31.18
CA SER A 216 -26.38 13.69 31.29
C SER A 216 -24.91 13.75 31.69
N ALA A 217 -24.17 14.77 31.22
CA ALA A 217 -22.78 14.98 31.65
C ALA A 217 -22.69 15.35 33.14
N ALA A 218 -23.59 16.22 33.62
CA ALA A 218 -23.66 16.55 35.04
C ALA A 218 -24.02 15.33 35.89
N ALA A 219 -25.02 14.54 35.48
CA ALA A 219 -25.44 13.33 36.16
C ALA A 219 -24.34 12.25 36.18
N PHE A 220 -23.70 11.99 35.04
CA PHE A 220 -22.62 11.00 34.95
C PHE A 220 -21.39 11.40 35.77
N THR A 221 -21.06 12.69 35.80
CA THR A 221 -19.95 13.18 36.64
C THR A 221 -20.23 12.90 38.11
N LYS A 222 -21.41 13.31 38.58
CA LYS A 222 -21.82 13.18 39.98
C LYS A 222 -21.97 11.72 40.40
N ASN A 223 -22.63 10.92 39.58
CA ASN A 223 -23.07 9.57 39.97
C ASN A 223 -22.05 8.50 39.57
N CYS A 224 -21.24 8.69 38.54
CA CYS A 224 -20.26 7.69 38.09
C CYS A 224 -18.83 8.14 38.35
N VAL A 225 -18.38 9.24 37.71
CA VAL A 225 -16.96 9.60 37.64
C VAL A 225 -16.34 9.88 39.01
N VAL A 226 -17.03 10.63 39.87
CA VAL A 226 -16.50 11.02 41.19
C VAL A 226 -16.25 9.82 42.10
N GLY A 227 -17.02 8.74 41.95
CA GLY A 227 -16.90 7.56 42.82
C GLY A 227 -16.15 6.38 42.18
N ILE A 228 -15.45 6.58 41.06
CA ILE A 228 -14.63 5.51 40.46
C ILE A 228 -13.47 5.19 41.40
N GLU A 229 -13.33 3.91 41.77
CA GLU A 229 -12.21 3.42 42.56
C GLU A 229 -11.38 2.38 41.78
N PRO A 230 -10.06 2.31 42.00
CA PRO A 230 -9.24 1.25 41.42
C PRO A 230 -9.46 -0.07 42.17
N ASN A 231 -9.77 -1.16 41.45
CA ASN A 231 -9.85 -2.49 42.04
C ASN A 231 -8.44 -3.09 42.19
N ILE A 232 -7.75 -2.73 43.28
CA ILE A 232 -6.34 -3.07 43.50
C ILE A 232 -6.09 -4.58 43.47
N ASP A 233 -7.00 -5.39 44.01
CA ASP A 233 -6.84 -6.84 44.06
C ASP A 233 -6.96 -7.47 42.67
N ASN A 234 -7.95 -7.04 41.88
CA ASN A 234 -8.12 -7.49 40.50
C ASN A 234 -6.96 -7.01 39.61
N ILE A 235 -6.52 -5.75 39.78
CA ILE A 235 -5.34 -5.20 39.10
C ILE A 235 -4.10 -6.06 39.39
N LYS A 236 -3.84 -6.39 40.66
CA LYS A 236 -2.71 -7.25 41.05
C LYS A 236 -2.84 -8.65 40.47
N LYS A 237 -4.04 -9.24 40.52
CA LYS A 237 -4.30 -10.57 39.97
C LYS A 237 -4.04 -10.62 38.47
N ILE A 238 -4.67 -9.73 37.70
CA ILE A 238 -4.51 -9.64 36.24
C ILE A 238 -3.04 -9.40 35.87
N MET A 239 -2.35 -8.54 36.62
CA MET A 239 -0.93 -8.27 36.42
C MET A 239 -0.07 -9.53 36.62
N ASN A 240 -0.29 -10.28 37.71
CA ASN A 240 0.47 -11.50 38.01
C ASN A 240 0.12 -12.69 37.09
N GLU A 241 -1.12 -12.77 36.61
CA GLU A 241 -1.58 -13.80 35.67
C GLU A 241 -1.22 -13.47 34.21
N SER A 242 -0.76 -12.24 33.93
CA SER A 242 -0.43 -11.80 32.58
C SER A 242 0.78 -12.52 32.01
N LEU A 243 0.54 -13.35 31.00
CA LEU A 243 1.59 -13.99 30.22
C LEU A 243 2.42 -12.99 29.40
N MET A 244 1.99 -11.73 29.27
CA MET A 244 2.73 -10.70 28.52
C MET A 244 3.97 -10.20 29.25
N LEU A 245 4.08 -10.47 30.56
CA LEU A 245 5.31 -10.27 31.33
C LEU A 245 6.48 -11.12 30.82
N VAL A 246 6.20 -12.15 29.99
CA VAL A 246 7.22 -12.97 29.30
C VAL A 246 8.20 -12.13 28.49
N THR A 247 7.79 -10.94 28.04
CA THR A 247 8.66 -10.00 27.33
C THR A 247 9.93 -9.67 28.12
N ALA A 248 9.86 -9.66 29.45
CA ALA A 248 11.02 -9.45 30.32
C ALA A 248 12.03 -10.59 30.27
N LEU A 249 11.63 -11.80 29.88
CA LEU A 249 12.50 -12.97 29.78
C LEU A 249 13.32 -12.97 28.47
N ASN A 250 12.84 -12.31 27.40
CA ASN A 250 13.48 -12.32 26.08
C ASN A 250 14.99 -12.00 26.11
N PRO A 251 15.49 -10.99 26.86
CA PRO A 251 16.92 -10.67 26.89
C PRO A 251 17.78 -11.70 27.62
N HIS A 252 17.19 -12.55 28.46
CA HIS A 252 17.91 -13.49 29.33
C HIS A 252 17.94 -14.90 28.78
N ILE A 253 16.85 -15.35 28.15
CA ILE A 253 16.72 -16.74 27.68
C ILE A 253 16.43 -16.86 26.18
N GLY A 254 16.33 -15.73 25.48
CA GLY A 254 16.02 -15.69 24.06
C GLY A 254 14.53 -15.86 23.78
N TYR A 255 14.11 -15.33 22.62
CA TYR A 255 12.71 -15.26 22.25
C TYR A 255 12.02 -16.63 22.16
N ASP A 256 12.65 -17.64 21.56
CA ASP A 256 12.00 -18.94 21.36
C ASP A 256 11.73 -19.67 22.68
N LYS A 257 12.65 -19.59 23.65
CA LYS A 257 12.43 -20.16 24.99
C LYS A 257 11.39 -19.37 25.77
N ALA A 258 11.44 -18.04 25.75
CA ALA A 258 10.42 -17.20 26.36
C ALA A 258 9.03 -17.48 25.76
N ALA A 259 8.92 -17.54 24.44
CA ALA A 259 7.70 -17.87 23.74
C ALA A 259 7.22 -19.30 24.04
N ALA A 260 8.13 -20.28 24.18
CA ALA A 260 7.80 -21.65 24.58
C ALA A 260 7.23 -21.68 26.01
N ILE A 261 7.84 -20.95 26.95
CA ILE A 261 7.34 -20.78 28.32
C ILE A 261 5.94 -20.15 28.32
N ALA A 262 5.72 -19.05 27.59
CA ALA A 262 4.39 -18.44 27.52
C ALA A 262 3.34 -19.36 26.86
N LYS A 263 3.72 -20.10 25.81
CA LYS A 263 2.83 -21.06 25.14
C LYS A 263 2.50 -22.25 26.03
N GLN A 264 3.46 -22.75 26.81
CA GLN A 264 3.23 -23.80 27.79
C GLN A 264 2.35 -23.32 28.93
N ALA A 265 2.62 -22.13 29.48
CA ALA A 265 1.78 -21.50 30.49
C ALA A 265 0.32 -21.40 30.03
N HIS A 266 0.10 -20.94 28.79
CA HIS A 266 -1.22 -20.89 28.18
C HIS A 266 -1.86 -22.28 28.00
N LYS A 267 -1.11 -23.26 27.45
CA LYS A 267 -1.62 -24.60 27.16
C LYS A 267 -1.96 -25.40 28.42
N GLN A 268 -1.18 -25.22 29.48
CA GLN A 268 -1.28 -25.96 30.75
C GLN A 268 -2.00 -25.17 31.84
N LYS A 269 -2.52 -23.97 31.53
CA LYS A 269 -3.15 -23.04 32.49
C LYS A 269 -2.28 -22.77 33.72
N LEU A 270 -0.99 -22.56 33.50
CA LEU A 270 -0.03 -22.20 34.54
C LEU A 270 0.20 -20.68 34.52
N THR A 271 0.62 -20.13 35.65
CA THR A 271 1.21 -18.80 35.70
C THR A 271 2.52 -18.78 34.91
N LEU A 272 2.94 -17.57 34.50
CA LEU A 272 4.21 -17.40 33.81
C LEU A 272 5.40 -17.91 34.66
N LYS A 273 5.35 -17.69 35.98
CA LYS A 273 6.37 -18.14 36.94
C LYS A 273 6.45 -19.66 37.01
N GLU A 274 5.32 -20.35 37.18
CA GLU A 274 5.28 -21.82 37.23
C GLU A 274 5.80 -22.46 35.94
N SER A 275 5.42 -21.89 34.78
CA SER A 275 5.93 -22.39 33.51
C SER A 275 7.42 -22.10 33.33
N ALA A 276 7.92 -20.96 33.81
CA ALA A 276 9.35 -20.66 33.75
C ALA A 276 10.17 -21.63 34.60
N LEU A 277 9.72 -21.95 35.81
CA LEU A 277 10.36 -22.93 36.69
C LEU A 277 10.43 -24.32 36.05
N LYS A 278 9.33 -24.78 35.43
CA LYS A 278 9.29 -26.06 34.69
C LYS A 278 10.21 -26.13 33.46
N ASN A 279 10.66 -24.98 32.96
CA ASN A 279 11.59 -24.88 31.82
C ASN A 279 13.03 -24.55 32.27
N GLY A 280 13.34 -24.75 33.55
CA GLY A 280 14.70 -24.67 34.07
C GLY A 280 15.17 -23.27 34.51
N LEU A 281 14.26 -22.30 34.69
CA LEU A 281 14.59 -21.07 35.42
C LEU A 281 14.48 -21.32 36.92
N THR A 282 15.35 -20.70 37.72
CA THR A 282 15.18 -20.69 39.18
C THR A 282 14.21 -19.59 39.62
N GLU A 283 13.69 -19.70 40.83
CA GLU A 283 12.81 -18.69 41.40
C GLU A 283 13.52 -17.33 41.56
N GLU A 284 14.77 -17.31 42.01
CA GLU A 284 15.61 -16.11 42.02
C GLU A 284 15.70 -15.45 40.64
N GLN A 285 15.98 -16.23 39.59
CA GLN A 285 16.13 -15.70 38.23
C GLN A 285 14.83 -15.06 37.74
N PHE A 286 13.70 -15.72 37.96
CA PHE A 286 12.40 -15.19 37.56
C PHE A 286 12.08 -13.87 38.28
N ASN A 287 12.22 -13.85 39.61
CA ASN A 287 11.93 -12.68 40.43
C ASN A 287 12.87 -11.50 40.12
N GLN A 288 14.11 -11.78 39.70
CA GLN A 288 15.07 -10.74 39.31
C GLN A 288 14.77 -10.14 37.93
N TRP A 289 14.34 -10.96 36.98
CA TRP A 289 14.18 -10.55 35.58
C TRP A 289 12.79 -9.98 35.28
N VAL A 290 11.74 -10.53 35.88
CA VAL A 290 10.35 -10.13 35.64
C VAL A 290 9.91 -9.12 36.72
N ARG A 291 10.19 -7.82 36.49
CA ARG A 291 9.93 -6.71 37.41
C ARG A 291 8.97 -5.68 36.78
N PRO A 292 7.64 -5.84 36.90
CA PRO A 292 6.64 -4.99 36.24
C PRO A 292 6.81 -3.49 36.47
N GLU A 293 7.23 -3.08 37.67
CA GLU A 293 7.48 -1.69 38.03
C GLU A 293 8.68 -1.08 37.29
N GLN A 294 9.60 -1.93 36.82
CA GLN A 294 10.73 -1.52 35.98
C GLN A 294 10.42 -1.61 34.48
N MET A 295 9.18 -2.01 34.15
CA MET A 295 8.65 -2.16 32.80
C MET A 295 7.63 -1.07 32.47
N LEU A 296 7.80 0.14 33.02
CA LEU A 296 6.94 1.29 32.76
C LEU A 296 7.51 2.27 31.71
N GLY A 297 8.75 2.04 31.25
CA GLY A 297 9.46 2.90 30.28
C GLY A 297 10.89 2.42 29.98
N PRO A 298 11.61 3.02 29.01
CA PRO A 298 12.97 2.64 28.62
C PRO A 298 14.03 2.92 29.71
N LYS A 299 15.01 2.01 29.89
CA LYS A 299 16.17 2.18 30.80
C LYS A 299 17.40 2.79 30.07
N THR A 300 18.14 3.66 30.75
CA THR A 300 19.42 4.23 30.27
C THR A 300 20.54 3.20 30.36
N LYS A 301 21.17 2.83 29.23
CA LYS A 301 22.40 2.02 29.20
C LYS A 301 23.57 2.78 28.54
N ASN A 302 24.69 2.86 29.26
CA ASN A 302 25.98 3.39 28.79
C ASN A 302 26.53 2.54 27.64
N CYS A 303 26.85 3.19 26.52
CA CYS A 303 27.10 2.56 25.23
C CYS A 303 28.58 2.75 24.83
N SER A 304 29.47 1.86 25.29
CA SER A 304 30.90 1.89 24.90
C SER A 304 31.33 0.72 24.00
N ARG A 305 30.56 -0.38 23.95
CA ARG A 305 30.94 -1.61 23.21
C ARG A 305 30.37 -1.68 21.78
N LEU A 306 29.24 -1.02 21.50
CA LEU A 306 28.61 -0.94 20.17
C LEU A 306 29.42 -0.08 19.18
N LEU A 307 30.28 0.82 19.65
CA LEU A 307 31.11 1.67 18.78
C LEU A 307 32.27 0.93 18.10
N GLN A 308 32.67 -0.26 18.60
CA GLN A 308 33.76 -1.05 18.02
C GLN A 308 33.24 -2.02 16.93
N GLU A 309 32.08 -2.65 17.15
CA GLU A 309 31.47 -3.59 16.17
C GLU A 309 30.74 -2.86 15.03
N CYS A 310 30.18 -1.67 15.28
CA CYS A 310 29.65 -0.84 14.20
C CYS A 310 30.72 -0.40 13.18
N LYS A 311 32.01 -0.41 13.53
CA LYS A 311 33.09 -0.10 12.57
C LYS A 311 33.38 -1.23 11.57
N CYS A 312 32.96 -2.48 11.84
CA CYS A 312 33.10 -3.59 10.89
C CYS A 312 31.88 -3.77 9.99
N ILE A 313 30.66 -3.51 10.48
CA ILE A 313 29.43 -3.59 9.65
C ILE A 313 29.28 -2.37 8.72
N LEU A 314 29.90 -1.23 9.06
CA LEU A 314 30.07 -0.09 8.14
C LEU A 314 31.19 -0.30 7.10
N LYS A 315 31.88 -1.45 7.11
CA LYS A 315 32.99 -1.77 6.18
C LYS A 315 32.72 -2.96 5.27
N GLN A 316 31.51 -3.53 5.26
CA GLN A 316 31.07 -4.34 4.13
C GLN A 316 30.34 -3.42 3.16
N THR A 317 31.14 -2.88 2.25
CA THR A 317 30.80 -2.42 0.90
C THR A 317 29.29 -2.37 0.67
N ILE A 318 28.68 -1.21 0.96
CA ILE A 318 27.66 -0.70 0.05
C ILE A 318 28.43 -0.55 -1.26
N THR A 319 28.47 -1.62 -2.05
CA THR A 319 28.69 -1.48 -3.47
C THR A 319 27.46 -0.70 -3.88
N VAL A 320 27.62 0.62 -3.97
CA VAL A 320 26.70 1.51 -4.65
C VAL A 320 26.61 0.92 -6.06
N ARG A 321 25.72 -0.05 -6.27
CA ARG A 321 25.47 -0.58 -7.60
C ARG A 321 24.97 0.62 -8.38
N ASN A 322 25.62 0.81 -9.52
CA ASN A 322 25.58 2.00 -10.36
C ASN A 322 24.21 2.13 -11.05
N TYR A 323 23.11 2.21 -10.28
CA TYR A 323 21.79 2.53 -10.80
C TYR A 323 21.76 3.88 -11.50
N ARG A 324 22.79 4.69 -11.32
CA ARG A 324 23.02 5.89 -12.12
C ARG A 324 23.11 5.58 -13.62
N LYS A 325 23.55 4.40 -14.06
CA LYS A 325 23.71 4.12 -15.50
C LYS A 325 22.65 3.16 -16.03
N VAL A 326 21.85 3.63 -16.97
CA VAL A 326 20.81 2.82 -17.63
C VAL A 326 21.08 2.74 -19.12
N GLY A 327 20.71 1.61 -19.73
CA GLY A 327 20.81 1.36 -21.16
C GLY A 327 19.44 1.06 -21.74
N ILE A 328 18.91 1.95 -22.60
CA ILE A 328 17.62 1.75 -23.26
C ILE A 328 17.82 0.87 -24.49
N ILE A 329 16.98 -0.15 -24.65
CA ILE A 329 16.94 -1.04 -25.80
C ILE A 329 15.51 -1.02 -26.34
N GLY A 330 15.29 -0.58 -27.58
CA GLY A 330 13.97 -0.69 -28.21
C GLY A 330 13.86 -1.98 -29.01
N VAL A 331 12.73 -2.68 -28.92
CA VAL A 331 12.51 -3.95 -29.64
C VAL A 331 11.22 -3.83 -30.47
N PRO A 332 11.26 -3.23 -31.67
CA PRO A 332 10.07 -3.06 -32.50
C PRO A 332 9.68 -4.39 -33.15
N PHE A 333 8.96 -5.26 -32.43
CA PHE A 333 8.65 -6.62 -32.85
C PHE A 333 7.19 -6.99 -32.54
N ASP A 334 6.47 -7.50 -33.54
CA ASP A 334 5.03 -7.82 -33.47
C ASP A 334 4.69 -9.27 -33.83
N LYS A 335 5.68 -10.08 -34.21
CA LYS A 335 5.45 -11.40 -34.81
C LYS A 335 5.20 -12.51 -33.79
N GLY A 336 5.35 -12.23 -32.50
CA GLY A 336 4.92 -13.15 -31.45
C GLY A 336 3.40 -13.23 -31.32
N GLN A 337 2.65 -12.37 -32.03
CA GLN A 337 1.20 -12.31 -31.98
C GLN A 337 0.60 -11.78 -33.30
N LYS A 338 -0.73 -11.63 -33.37
CA LYS A 338 -1.46 -11.37 -34.63
C LYS A 338 -1.84 -9.90 -34.86
N LYS A 339 -1.85 -9.06 -33.82
CA LYS A 339 -2.24 -7.65 -33.88
C LYS A 339 -1.04 -6.77 -34.18
N GLN A 340 -1.02 -6.15 -35.35
CA GLN A 340 0.03 -5.18 -35.70
C GLN A 340 -0.01 -3.94 -34.79
N GLY A 341 1.11 -3.22 -34.72
CA GLY A 341 1.25 -1.93 -34.06
C GLY A 341 2.07 -1.95 -32.77
N VAL A 342 2.28 -3.12 -32.15
CA VAL A 342 3.10 -3.22 -30.93
C VAL A 342 4.58 -2.93 -31.22
N GLU A 343 5.04 -3.12 -32.46
CA GLU A 343 6.35 -2.69 -32.95
C GLU A 343 6.56 -1.17 -32.88
N LEU A 344 5.50 -0.38 -32.77
CA LEU A 344 5.56 1.07 -32.58
C LEU A 344 5.66 1.48 -31.10
N GLY A 345 5.49 0.53 -30.17
CA GLY A 345 5.60 0.73 -28.72
C GLY A 345 6.90 1.41 -28.27
N PRO A 346 8.09 0.99 -28.74
CA PRO A 346 9.36 1.59 -28.32
C PRO A 346 9.45 3.08 -28.69
N ASP A 347 9.00 3.45 -29.89
CA ASP A 347 8.98 4.84 -30.36
C ASP A 347 7.94 5.66 -29.58
N ALA A 348 6.76 5.12 -29.32
CA ALA A 348 5.74 5.79 -28.52
C ALA A 348 6.20 6.10 -27.09
N ILE A 349 6.86 5.14 -26.42
CA ILE A 349 7.41 5.34 -25.07
C ILE A 349 8.56 6.37 -25.08
N ARG A 350 9.43 6.36 -26.11
CA ARG A 350 10.47 7.39 -26.27
C ARG A 350 9.87 8.78 -26.45
N LYS A 351 8.88 8.92 -27.34
CA LYS A 351 8.17 10.18 -27.62
C LYS A 351 7.40 10.70 -26.41
N ALA A 352 6.91 9.82 -25.55
CA ALA A 352 6.31 10.19 -24.26
C ALA A 352 7.31 10.77 -23.24
N GLY A 353 8.61 10.86 -23.60
CA GLY A 353 9.62 11.57 -22.83
C GLY A 353 10.40 10.69 -21.85
N LEU A 354 10.48 9.37 -22.06
CA LEU A 354 11.18 8.46 -21.17
C LEU A 354 12.63 8.89 -20.90
N ILE A 355 13.43 9.13 -21.95
CA ILE A 355 14.87 9.43 -21.82
C ILE A 355 15.08 10.68 -20.99
N GLN A 356 14.45 11.80 -21.39
CA GLN A 356 14.50 13.05 -20.65
C GLN A 356 14.00 12.87 -19.21
N GLY A 357 12.94 12.09 -19.02
CA GLY A 357 12.39 11.78 -17.70
C GLY A 357 13.38 11.04 -16.80
N LEU A 358 14.17 10.12 -17.34
CA LEU A 358 15.20 9.38 -16.61
C LEU A 358 16.44 10.24 -16.33
N GLU A 359 16.85 11.09 -17.27
CA GLU A 359 17.93 12.06 -17.06
C GLU A 359 17.57 13.08 -15.97
N ASN A 360 16.31 13.55 -15.94
CA ASN A 360 15.81 14.48 -14.94
C ASN A 360 15.84 13.93 -13.51
N ILE A 361 15.79 12.62 -13.33
CA ILE A 361 15.94 11.97 -12.02
C ILE A 361 17.41 11.66 -11.67
N GLY A 362 18.35 12.09 -12.50
CA GLY A 362 19.80 12.02 -12.25
C GLY A 362 20.48 10.76 -12.79
N LEU A 363 19.89 10.11 -13.81
CA LEU A 363 20.47 8.94 -14.45
C LEU A 363 21.31 9.32 -15.69
N ASP A 364 22.47 8.70 -15.82
CA ASP A 364 23.23 8.55 -17.05
C ASP A 364 22.52 7.54 -17.96
N VAL A 365 21.75 8.06 -18.92
CA VAL A 365 21.00 7.27 -19.89
C VAL A 365 21.81 7.11 -21.17
N LYS A 366 21.92 5.88 -21.68
CA LYS A 366 22.44 5.60 -23.03
C LYS A 366 21.39 4.83 -23.80
N ASP A 367 20.90 5.39 -24.90
CA ASP A 367 20.02 4.68 -25.83
C ASP A 367 20.87 3.86 -26.81
N TYR A 368 20.64 2.54 -26.85
CA TYR A 368 21.29 1.63 -27.79
C TYR A 368 20.54 1.51 -29.12
N GLY A 369 19.42 2.23 -29.25
CA GLY A 369 18.56 2.23 -30.41
C GLY A 369 17.66 1.01 -30.46
N ASP A 370 17.13 0.76 -31.65
CA ASP A 370 16.21 -0.35 -31.90
C ASP A 370 16.94 -1.59 -32.40
N VAL A 371 16.51 -2.74 -31.89
CA VAL A 371 17.02 -4.06 -32.29
C VAL A 371 16.69 -4.31 -33.76
N LYS A 372 17.71 -4.70 -34.52
CA LYS A 372 17.59 -5.18 -35.90
C LYS A 372 18.08 -6.60 -35.97
N TYR A 373 17.25 -7.51 -36.48
CA TYR A 373 17.55 -8.93 -36.56
C TYR A 373 17.50 -9.43 -38.01
N GLU A 374 18.16 -10.55 -38.25
CA GLU A 374 18.16 -11.25 -39.53
C GLU A 374 17.74 -12.70 -39.31
N ILE A 375 16.84 -13.19 -40.16
CA ILE A 375 16.29 -14.54 -40.06
C ILE A 375 17.34 -15.55 -40.55
N LYS A 376 17.77 -16.46 -39.66
CA LYS A 376 18.79 -17.48 -39.97
C LYS A 376 18.21 -18.83 -40.39
N SER A 377 17.02 -19.18 -39.90
CA SER A 377 16.29 -20.40 -40.24
C SER A 377 14.97 -20.05 -40.92
N LYS A 378 14.51 -20.88 -41.86
CA LYS A 378 13.15 -20.78 -42.42
C LYS A 378 12.21 -21.86 -41.89
N GLU A 379 12.72 -22.71 -41.02
CA GLU A 379 11.94 -23.80 -40.43
C GLU A 379 11.03 -23.25 -39.33
N GLY A 380 9.78 -23.69 -39.35
CA GLY A 380 8.81 -23.41 -38.30
C GLY A 380 8.47 -24.69 -37.54
N ILE A 381 7.56 -24.55 -36.58
CA ILE A 381 6.95 -25.68 -35.87
C ILE A 381 5.45 -25.47 -35.80
N ASP A 382 4.71 -26.57 -35.70
CA ASP A 382 3.26 -26.51 -35.57
C ASP A 382 2.85 -25.72 -34.32
N ASN A 383 1.80 -24.90 -34.48
CA ASN A 383 1.16 -24.09 -33.44
C ASN A 383 2.13 -23.17 -32.67
N MET A 384 3.08 -22.57 -33.40
CA MET A 384 3.94 -21.47 -32.94
C MET A 384 4.25 -20.56 -34.14
N ASP A 385 3.37 -19.58 -34.35
CA ASP A 385 3.40 -18.69 -35.51
C ASP A 385 4.71 -17.88 -35.54
N HIS A 386 5.28 -17.71 -36.74
CA HIS A 386 6.49 -16.92 -36.99
C HIS A 386 7.72 -17.28 -36.11
N LEU A 387 7.86 -18.54 -35.68
CA LEU A 387 8.98 -18.98 -34.84
C LEU A 387 10.36 -18.54 -35.34
N ASN A 388 10.60 -18.61 -36.64
CA ASN A 388 11.86 -18.17 -37.24
C ASN A 388 12.19 -16.69 -36.98
N GLU A 389 11.19 -15.83 -36.99
CA GLU A 389 11.33 -14.39 -36.68
C GLU A 389 11.48 -14.17 -35.19
N VAL A 390 10.67 -14.86 -34.37
CA VAL A 390 10.76 -14.83 -32.90
C VAL A 390 12.15 -15.25 -32.45
N ALA A 391 12.69 -16.34 -33.00
CA ALA A 391 14.01 -16.86 -32.67
C ALA A 391 15.14 -15.91 -33.07
N ALA A 392 15.05 -15.30 -34.26
CA ALA A 392 16.04 -14.34 -34.74
C ALA A 392 16.03 -13.04 -33.89
N CYS A 393 14.84 -12.53 -33.58
CA CYS A 393 14.67 -11.33 -32.75
C CYS A 393 15.18 -11.55 -31.34
N THR A 394 14.70 -12.61 -30.65
CA THR A 394 15.09 -12.93 -29.26
C THR A 394 16.59 -13.24 -29.12
N TYR A 395 17.20 -13.89 -30.11
CA TYR A 395 18.67 -14.05 -30.15
C TYR A 395 19.37 -12.70 -30.14
N LYS A 396 18.90 -11.77 -30.99
CA LYS A 396 19.52 -10.46 -31.10
C LYS A 396 19.29 -9.59 -29.86
N VAL A 397 18.11 -9.70 -29.25
CA VAL A 397 17.79 -9.11 -27.95
C VAL A 397 18.79 -9.60 -26.91
N SER A 398 19.06 -10.91 -26.82
CA SER A 398 20.06 -11.48 -25.90
C SER A 398 21.46 -10.88 -26.13
N GLU A 399 21.94 -10.78 -27.38
CA GLU A 399 23.24 -10.18 -27.68
C GLU A 399 23.37 -8.72 -27.24
N ILE A 400 22.35 -7.90 -27.54
CA ILE A 400 22.36 -6.47 -27.20
C ILE A 400 22.21 -6.29 -25.68
N PHE A 401 21.37 -7.08 -25.04
CA PHE A 401 21.18 -7.05 -23.60
C PHE A 401 22.46 -7.42 -22.84
N GLU A 402 23.19 -8.46 -23.29
CA GLU A 402 24.51 -8.78 -22.77
C GLU A 402 25.50 -7.63 -22.93
N LYS A 403 25.48 -6.94 -24.07
CA LYS A 403 26.32 -5.76 -24.31
C LYS A 403 26.02 -4.64 -23.32
N VAL A 404 24.75 -4.35 -23.04
CA VAL A 404 24.34 -3.34 -22.04
C VAL A 404 24.84 -3.72 -20.64
N LEU A 405 24.71 -4.99 -20.26
CA LEU A 405 25.23 -5.50 -18.99
C LEU A 405 26.76 -5.39 -18.91
N LYS A 406 27.49 -5.73 -19.99
CA LYS A 406 28.96 -5.61 -20.08
C LYS A 406 29.42 -4.14 -19.99
N ASP A 407 28.64 -3.21 -20.52
CA ASP A 407 28.86 -1.76 -20.37
C ASP A 407 28.57 -1.26 -18.93
N GLY A 408 28.17 -2.14 -18.02
CA GLY A 408 27.92 -1.82 -16.60
C GLY A 408 26.64 -1.02 -16.39
N ARG A 409 25.68 -1.13 -17.31
CA ARG A 409 24.39 -0.42 -17.27
C ARG A 409 23.26 -1.37 -16.92
N THR A 410 22.23 -0.86 -16.24
CA THR A 410 20.97 -1.60 -16.08
C THR A 410 20.19 -1.53 -17.39
N PRO A 411 19.92 -2.66 -18.06
CA PRO A 411 19.09 -2.69 -19.26
C PRO A 411 17.64 -2.37 -18.94
N VAL A 412 17.07 -1.51 -19.79
CA VAL A 412 15.66 -1.13 -19.84
C VAL A 412 15.16 -1.43 -21.24
N THR A 413 14.40 -2.51 -21.39
CA THR A 413 13.88 -2.94 -22.69
C THR A 413 12.49 -2.34 -22.91
N LEU A 414 12.34 -1.59 -24.00
CA LEU A 414 11.06 -1.08 -24.47
C LEU A 414 10.54 -2.05 -25.50
N GLY A 415 9.43 -2.69 -25.17
CA GLY A 415 8.96 -3.85 -25.89
C GLY A 415 8.30 -3.53 -27.21
N GLY A 416 8.24 -4.58 -28.01
CA GLY A 416 7.12 -4.97 -28.82
C GLY A 416 6.32 -6.01 -28.02
N ASP A 417 5.95 -7.14 -28.63
CA ASP A 417 5.22 -8.21 -27.92
C ASP A 417 6.06 -8.94 -26.85
N HIS A 418 5.38 -9.65 -25.94
CA HIS A 418 5.99 -10.28 -24.76
C HIS A 418 6.96 -11.45 -25.07
N SER A 419 7.06 -11.91 -26.33
CA SER A 419 7.98 -13.01 -26.69
C SER A 419 9.46 -12.63 -26.52
N LEU A 420 9.78 -11.34 -26.56
CA LEU A 420 11.15 -10.82 -26.42
C LEU A 420 11.82 -11.17 -25.09
N THR A 421 11.03 -11.48 -24.05
CA THR A 421 11.50 -11.85 -22.71
C THR A 421 12.43 -13.06 -22.72
N VAL A 422 12.27 -13.95 -23.70
CA VAL A 422 13.16 -15.09 -23.90
C VAL A 422 14.62 -14.63 -24.07
N GLY A 423 14.85 -13.56 -24.83
CA GLY A 423 16.18 -12.99 -25.04
C GLY A 423 16.71 -12.22 -23.83
N THR A 424 15.87 -11.42 -23.17
CA THR A 424 16.31 -10.60 -22.02
C THR A 424 16.64 -11.47 -20.80
N VAL A 425 15.84 -12.49 -20.52
CA VAL A 425 16.08 -13.42 -19.41
C VAL A 425 17.30 -14.30 -19.69
N ASP A 426 17.47 -14.81 -20.92
CA ASP A 426 18.64 -15.59 -21.29
C ASP A 426 19.95 -14.84 -21.01
N ALA A 427 20.07 -13.60 -21.49
CA ALA A 427 21.25 -12.76 -21.27
C ALA A 427 21.47 -12.45 -19.78
N HIS A 428 20.40 -12.15 -19.03
CA HIS A 428 20.50 -11.87 -17.60
C HIS A 428 20.99 -13.10 -16.82
N VAL A 429 20.44 -14.27 -17.12
CA VAL A 429 20.83 -15.54 -16.49
C VAL A 429 22.27 -15.92 -16.86
N LYS A 430 22.69 -15.76 -18.12
CA LYS A 430 24.09 -15.96 -18.53
C LYS A 430 25.05 -15.04 -17.77
N SER A 431 24.65 -13.80 -17.51
CA SER A 431 25.47 -12.83 -16.79
C SER A 431 25.59 -13.09 -15.28
N LYS A 432 24.51 -13.52 -14.61
CA LYS A 432 24.46 -13.65 -13.14
C LYS A 432 24.56 -15.08 -12.63
N GLY A 433 24.26 -16.06 -13.47
CA GLY A 433 24.02 -17.45 -13.08
C GLY A 433 22.54 -17.72 -12.76
N SER A 434 22.04 -18.88 -13.17
CA SER A 434 20.63 -19.28 -13.07
C SER A 434 20.04 -19.26 -11.66
N ASN A 435 20.84 -19.59 -10.66
CA ASN A 435 20.41 -19.59 -9.26
C ASN A 435 20.40 -18.19 -8.61
N ASN A 436 20.95 -17.18 -9.31
CA ASN A 436 21.14 -15.83 -8.80
C ASN A 436 20.17 -14.80 -9.42
N VAL A 437 19.20 -15.25 -10.21
CA VAL A 437 18.18 -14.40 -10.82
C VAL A 437 16.80 -14.81 -10.30
N VAL A 438 15.99 -13.81 -9.97
CA VAL A 438 14.54 -13.97 -9.75
C VAL A 438 13.78 -13.11 -10.74
N LEU A 439 12.66 -13.61 -11.21
CA LEU A 439 11.81 -12.96 -12.20
C LEU A 439 10.47 -12.59 -11.56
N LEU A 440 10.14 -11.30 -11.57
CA LEU A 440 8.81 -10.81 -11.26
C LEU A 440 8.08 -10.60 -12.58
N TRP A 441 7.02 -11.38 -12.79
CA TRP A 441 6.16 -11.35 -13.97
C TRP A 441 4.89 -10.57 -13.62
N VAL A 442 4.79 -9.32 -14.08
CA VAL A 442 3.66 -8.44 -13.79
C VAL A 442 2.76 -8.37 -15.02
N ASP A 443 1.62 -9.04 -14.97
CA ASP A 443 0.84 -9.39 -16.16
C ASP A 443 -0.60 -9.80 -15.79
N ALA A 444 -1.55 -9.64 -16.72
CA ALA A 444 -2.87 -10.25 -16.64
C ALA A 444 -2.86 -11.77 -16.92
N HIS A 445 -1.89 -12.21 -17.71
CA HIS A 445 -1.68 -13.55 -18.26
C HIS A 445 -0.46 -14.25 -17.65
N ALA A 446 -0.39 -15.57 -17.81
CA ALA A 446 0.74 -16.35 -17.28
C ALA A 446 1.85 -16.57 -18.32
N ASP A 447 1.54 -16.45 -19.62
CA ASP A 447 2.47 -16.58 -20.74
C ASP A 447 3.33 -17.86 -20.67
N LEU A 448 2.65 -18.93 -20.26
CA LEU A 448 3.24 -20.21 -19.86
C LEU A 448 2.79 -21.35 -20.79
N ASN A 449 2.06 -21.02 -21.85
CA ASN A 449 1.66 -22.01 -22.84
C ASN A 449 2.88 -22.55 -23.61
N THR A 450 2.72 -23.75 -24.14
CA THR A 450 3.64 -24.38 -25.08
C THR A 450 2.99 -24.41 -26.45
N ASN A 451 3.73 -24.75 -27.50
CA ASN A 451 3.13 -24.98 -28.82
C ASN A 451 2.15 -26.17 -28.84
N LYS A 452 2.11 -27.02 -27.82
CA LYS A 452 1.11 -28.11 -27.71
C LYS A 452 -0.14 -27.73 -26.95
N THR A 453 -0.10 -26.62 -26.21
CA THR A 453 -1.17 -26.25 -25.26
C THR A 453 -1.81 -24.92 -25.59
N SER A 454 -1.09 -24.05 -26.30
CA SER A 454 -1.65 -22.81 -26.83
C SER A 454 -2.81 -23.11 -27.76
N SER A 455 -3.90 -22.37 -27.59
CA SER A 455 -5.05 -22.41 -28.50
C SER A 455 -4.90 -21.46 -29.69
N SER A 456 -3.95 -20.51 -29.63
CA SER A 456 -3.81 -19.43 -30.59
C SER A 456 -2.63 -19.59 -31.54
N GLY A 457 -1.59 -20.33 -31.13
CA GLY A 457 -0.30 -20.40 -31.80
C GLY A 457 0.59 -19.17 -31.58
N ASN A 458 0.14 -18.16 -30.83
CA ASN A 458 0.90 -16.92 -30.62
C ASN A 458 2.05 -17.16 -29.64
N ALA A 459 3.29 -16.88 -30.04
CA ALA A 459 4.48 -17.06 -29.23
C ALA A 459 4.59 -16.09 -28.04
N HIS A 460 3.90 -14.94 -28.05
CA HIS A 460 3.91 -14.00 -26.93
C HIS A 460 3.30 -14.58 -25.65
N GLY A 461 2.44 -15.60 -25.75
CA GLY A 461 1.88 -16.34 -24.61
C GLY A 461 2.68 -17.59 -24.22
N MET A 462 3.90 -17.75 -24.75
CA MET A 462 4.81 -18.88 -24.48
C MET A 462 6.18 -18.55 -23.83
N PRO A 463 6.59 -17.29 -23.57
CA PRO A 463 7.97 -16.99 -23.16
C PRO A 463 8.38 -17.67 -21.85
N VAL A 464 7.48 -17.79 -20.85
CA VAL A 464 7.84 -18.41 -19.57
C VAL A 464 8.12 -19.89 -19.75
N ALA A 465 7.35 -20.56 -20.62
CA ALA A 465 7.63 -21.92 -21.00
C ALA A 465 9.07 -21.99 -21.53
N LEU A 466 9.40 -21.22 -22.55
CA LEU A 466 10.71 -21.26 -23.23
C LEU A 466 11.92 -20.96 -22.31
N ILE A 467 11.77 -20.23 -21.21
CA ILE A 467 12.89 -19.90 -20.30
C ILE A 467 13.00 -20.86 -19.09
N ALA A 468 11.95 -21.59 -18.75
CA ALA A 468 11.87 -22.40 -17.54
C ALA A 468 12.56 -23.77 -17.69
N SER A 469 13.51 -24.07 -16.80
CA SER A 469 14.28 -25.32 -16.85
C SER A 469 13.43 -26.58 -16.66
N GLU A 470 12.40 -26.52 -15.80
CA GLU A 470 11.52 -27.64 -15.48
C GLU A 470 10.57 -28.01 -16.62
N LEU A 471 10.51 -27.16 -17.65
CA LEU A 471 9.66 -27.37 -18.81
C LEU A 471 10.48 -27.69 -20.08
N SER A 472 11.82 -27.73 -20.01
CA SER A 472 12.68 -27.97 -21.18
C SER A 472 12.34 -29.25 -21.95
N ASP A 473 11.87 -30.28 -21.25
CA ASP A 473 11.52 -31.57 -21.84
C ASP A 473 10.29 -31.50 -22.78
N TYR A 474 9.48 -30.44 -22.67
CA TYR A 474 8.32 -30.24 -23.54
C TYR A 474 8.72 -29.76 -24.96
N TRP A 475 9.93 -29.24 -25.15
CA TRP A 475 10.49 -28.77 -26.42
C TRP A 475 11.97 -29.18 -26.61
N PRO A 476 12.25 -30.47 -26.86
CA PRO A 476 13.62 -30.96 -27.00
C PRO A 476 14.37 -30.34 -28.20
N HIS A 477 13.64 -29.83 -29.20
CA HIS A 477 14.21 -29.08 -30.32
C HIS A 477 13.21 -28.03 -30.84
N LEU A 478 13.67 -26.79 -30.97
CA LEU A 478 12.94 -25.68 -31.59
C LEU A 478 13.82 -25.07 -32.68
N PRO A 479 13.41 -25.12 -33.97
CA PRO A 479 14.23 -24.62 -35.05
C PRO A 479 14.63 -23.14 -34.86
N GLY A 480 15.92 -22.86 -34.99
CA GLY A 480 16.47 -21.50 -34.83
C GLY A 480 16.68 -21.05 -33.38
N MET A 481 16.30 -21.86 -32.39
CA MET A 481 16.43 -21.55 -30.95
C MET A 481 17.59 -22.29 -30.27
N ASP A 482 18.49 -22.94 -31.01
CA ASP A 482 19.61 -23.74 -30.46
C ASP A 482 20.57 -22.93 -29.55
N TRP A 483 20.55 -21.61 -29.68
CA TRP A 483 21.33 -20.67 -28.88
C TRP A 483 20.78 -20.49 -27.44
N GLN A 484 19.50 -20.78 -27.24
CA GLN A 484 18.79 -20.59 -25.98
C GLN A 484 18.73 -21.91 -25.22
N LYS A 485 19.05 -21.85 -23.92
CA LYS A 485 18.91 -22.98 -23.01
C LYS A 485 18.01 -22.56 -21.86
N PRO A 486 16.88 -23.25 -21.60
CA PRO A 486 16.02 -22.96 -20.47
C PRO A 486 16.79 -23.23 -19.17
N MET A 487 17.20 -22.17 -18.47
CA MET A 487 18.07 -22.26 -17.29
C MET A 487 17.42 -21.69 -16.03
N LEU A 488 16.35 -20.90 -16.15
CA LEU A 488 15.70 -20.30 -15.00
C LEU A 488 14.79 -21.34 -14.34
N SER A 489 14.99 -21.62 -13.05
CA SER A 489 14.03 -22.46 -12.34
C SER A 489 12.68 -21.76 -12.28
N ILE A 490 11.61 -22.47 -12.58
CA ILE A 490 10.23 -21.99 -12.51
C ILE A 490 9.86 -21.52 -11.08
N ARG A 491 10.59 -22.00 -10.06
CA ARG A 491 10.45 -21.56 -8.66
C ARG A 491 11.08 -20.20 -8.37
N ASN A 492 11.90 -19.67 -9.28
CA ASN A 492 12.45 -18.32 -9.22
C ASN A 492 11.54 -17.28 -9.90
N ILE A 493 10.32 -17.66 -10.28
CA ILE A 493 9.33 -16.78 -10.93
C ILE A 493 8.18 -16.49 -9.96
N ALA A 494 7.77 -15.22 -9.86
CA ALA A 494 6.52 -14.84 -9.22
C ALA A 494 5.63 -14.01 -10.14
N TYR A 495 4.39 -14.43 -10.29
CA TYR A 495 3.35 -13.70 -11.01
C TYR A 495 2.61 -12.72 -10.10
N ILE A 496 2.30 -11.54 -10.62
CA ILE A 496 1.52 -10.50 -9.95
C ILE A 496 0.54 -9.88 -10.95
N GLY A 497 -0.77 -9.97 -10.66
CA GLY A 497 -1.82 -9.33 -11.48
C GLY A 497 -2.67 -10.29 -12.31
N LEU A 498 -2.43 -11.61 -12.17
CA LEU A 498 -3.12 -12.65 -12.95
C LEU A 498 -4.64 -12.54 -12.81
N ARG A 499 -5.32 -12.60 -13.95
CA ARG A 499 -6.79 -12.59 -14.04
C ARG A 499 -7.34 -13.20 -15.33
N SER A 500 -6.48 -13.60 -16.26
CA SER A 500 -6.83 -14.33 -17.48
C SER A 500 -5.78 -15.42 -17.71
N VAL A 501 -6.04 -16.61 -17.19
CA VAL A 501 -5.08 -17.72 -17.17
C VAL A 501 -5.73 -18.95 -17.79
N ASP A 502 -5.08 -19.55 -18.79
CA ASP A 502 -5.58 -20.75 -19.45
C ASP A 502 -5.53 -21.97 -18.52
N MET A 503 -6.36 -22.98 -18.81
CA MET A 503 -6.45 -24.19 -17.98
C MET A 503 -5.10 -24.91 -17.83
N TYR A 504 -4.31 -25.00 -18.91
CA TYR A 504 -2.99 -25.63 -18.85
C TYR A 504 -2.00 -24.80 -18.05
N GLU A 505 -1.99 -23.48 -18.23
CA GLU A 505 -1.11 -22.59 -17.48
C GLU A 505 -1.39 -22.68 -15.98
N ARG A 506 -2.67 -22.66 -15.60
CA ARG A 506 -3.11 -22.89 -14.22
C ARG A 506 -2.65 -24.23 -13.68
N LEU A 507 -2.76 -25.30 -14.47
CA LEU A 507 -2.30 -26.63 -14.07
C LEU A 507 -0.79 -26.62 -13.77
N VAL A 508 0.02 -25.97 -14.59
CA VAL A 508 1.47 -25.90 -14.38
C VAL A 508 1.82 -25.03 -13.16
N ILE A 509 1.14 -23.89 -12.97
CA ILE A 509 1.27 -23.05 -11.77
C ILE A 509 1.02 -23.87 -10.50
N GLU A 510 -0.09 -24.61 -10.46
CA GLU A 510 -0.47 -25.45 -9.32
C GLU A 510 0.49 -26.64 -9.13
N LYS A 511 0.85 -27.33 -10.21
CA LYS A 511 1.71 -28.53 -10.19
C LYS A 511 3.12 -28.23 -9.70
N PHE A 512 3.72 -27.13 -10.15
CA PHE A 512 5.08 -26.75 -9.76
C PHE A 512 5.14 -25.83 -8.54
N GLY A 513 3.97 -25.39 -8.05
CA GLY A 513 3.87 -24.47 -6.91
C GLY A 513 4.50 -23.13 -7.20
N ILE A 514 4.29 -22.61 -8.41
CA ILE A 514 4.80 -21.30 -8.83
C ILE A 514 4.16 -20.24 -7.94
N THR A 515 4.95 -19.24 -7.54
CA THR A 515 4.40 -18.15 -6.74
C THR A 515 3.52 -17.30 -7.65
N ALA A 516 2.22 -17.26 -7.40
CA ALA A 516 1.28 -16.53 -8.24
C ALA A 516 0.27 -15.77 -7.39
N PHE A 517 0.16 -14.47 -7.64
CA PHE A 517 -0.81 -13.59 -6.99
C PHE A 517 -1.75 -13.02 -8.05
N GLY A 518 -3.03 -13.42 -7.96
CA GLY A 518 -4.08 -12.87 -8.79
C GLY A 518 -4.52 -11.48 -8.33
N ILE A 519 -5.42 -10.85 -9.09
CA ILE A 519 -5.98 -9.56 -8.68
C ILE A 519 -6.76 -9.65 -7.35
N ASP A 520 -7.42 -10.78 -7.08
CA ASP A 520 -8.13 -11.04 -5.83
C ASP A 520 -7.20 -11.03 -4.60
N ASP A 521 -5.95 -11.50 -4.77
CA ASP A 521 -4.92 -11.38 -3.73
C ASP A 521 -4.49 -9.93 -3.51
N VAL A 522 -4.37 -9.15 -4.59
CA VAL A 522 -4.03 -7.72 -4.52
C VAL A 522 -5.13 -6.95 -3.80
N GLU A 523 -6.41 -7.21 -4.09
CA GLU A 523 -7.55 -6.60 -3.39
C GLU A 523 -7.58 -6.96 -1.91
N ARG A 524 -7.37 -8.24 -1.59
CA ARG A 524 -7.46 -8.76 -0.22
C ARG A 524 -6.30 -8.31 0.68
N LEU A 525 -5.08 -8.31 0.15
CA LEU A 525 -3.83 -8.11 0.92
C LEU A 525 -3.24 -6.71 0.71
N GLY A 526 -3.58 -6.06 -0.40
CA GLY A 526 -2.93 -4.85 -0.90
C GLY A 526 -1.61 -5.15 -1.61
N ILE A 527 -1.33 -4.41 -2.69
CA ILE A 527 -0.13 -4.60 -3.53
C ILE A 527 1.19 -4.60 -2.75
N HIS A 528 1.30 -3.82 -1.67
CA HIS A 528 2.51 -3.78 -0.84
C HIS A 528 2.80 -5.12 -0.17
N GLN A 529 1.76 -5.80 0.32
CA GLN A 529 1.93 -7.09 0.98
C GLN A 529 2.20 -8.18 -0.05
N VAL A 530 1.56 -8.12 -1.22
CA VAL A 530 1.80 -9.04 -2.35
C VAL A 530 3.26 -9.02 -2.79
N ILE A 531 3.82 -7.85 -3.10
CA ILE A 531 5.22 -7.75 -3.55
C ILE A 531 6.22 -8.22 -2.47
N ASN A 532 5.96 -7.89 -1.19
CA ASN A 532 6.82 -8.36 -0.10
C ASN A 532 6.77 -9.89 0.03
N MET A 533 5.59 -10.49 -0.11
CA MET A 533 5.43 -11.95 -0.05
C MET A 533 6.07 -12.64 -1.25
N ALA A 534 5.95 -12.08 -2.45
CA ALA A 534 6.63 -12.57 -3.64
C ALA A 534 8.15 -12.58 -3.44
N LEU A 535 8.73 -11.44 -3.03
CA LEU A 535 10.18 -11.33 -2.80
C LEU A 535 10.68 -12.23 -1.67
N GLU A 536 9.95 -12.30 -0.54
CA GLU A 536 10.30 -13.18 0.59
C GLU A 536 10.28 -14.66 0.17
N LYS A 537 9.37 -15.04 -0.74
CA LYS A 537 9.25 -16.43 -1.23
C LYS A 537 10.34 -16.79 -2.23
N LEU A 538 10.66 -15.91 -3.18
CA LEU A 538 11.67 -16.17 -4.21
C LEU A 538 13.12 -16.08 -3.68
N ASP A 539 13.35 -15.17 -2.74
CA ASP A 539 14.69 -14.82 -2.27
C ASP A 539 14.67 -14.30 -0.82
N PRO A 540 14.49 -15.19 0.18
CA PRO A 540 14.38 -14.81 1.59
C PRO A 540 15.65 -14.16 2.16
N HIS A 541 16.80 -14.40 1.53
CA HIS A 541 18.09 -13.82 1.95
C HIS A 541 18.39 -12.47 1.28
N SER A 542 17.56 -12.05 0.31
CA SER A 542 17.74 -10.79 -0.42
C SER A 542 19.11 -10.67 -1.11
N GLU A 543 19.56 -11.73 -1.78
CA GLU A 543 20.86 -11.79 -2.45
C GLU A 543 20.74 -11.83 -3.98
N LYS A 544 19.60 -12.31 -4.51
CA LYS A 544 19.42 -12.54 -5.94
C LYS A 544 19.14 -11.24 -6.70
N SER A 545 19.59 -11.23 -7.96
CA SER A 545 19.35 -10.20 -8.97
C SER A 545 17.88 -10.23 -9.38
N ILE A 546 17.18 -9.09 -9.34
CA ILE A 546 15.77 -9.01 -9.72
C ILE A 546 15.66 -8.59 -11.19
N HIS A 547 14.95 -9.40 -11.97
CA HIS A 547 14.43 -9.04 -13.29
C HIS A 547 12.93 -8.78 -13.15
N VAL A 548 12.45 -7.62 -13.62
CA VAL A 548 11.01 -7.37 -13.76
C VAL A 548 10.64 -7.42 -15.23
N THR A 549 9.69 -8.26 -15.60
CA THR A 549 8.94 -8.07 -16.84
C THR A 549 7.57 -7.51 -16.50
N PHE A 550 7.20 -6.44 -17.18
CA PHE A 550 5.96 -5.73 -16.96
C PHE A 550 5.18 -5.66 -18.27
N ASP A 551 4.17 -6.51 -18.40
CA ASP A 551 3.15 -6.35 -19.43
C ASP A 551 2.28 -5.15 -19.09
N ILE A 552 2.12 -4.20 -20.03
CA ILE A 552 1.28 -3.03 -19.78
C ILE A 552 -0.18 -3.43 -19.54
N ASP A 553 -0.62 -4.57 -20.06
CA ASP A 553 -1.95 -5.12 -19.83
C ASP A 553 -2.16 -5.66 -18.40
N ALA A 554 -1.11 -5.73 -17.57
CA ALA A 554 -1.25 -5.96 -16.14
C ALA A 554 -2.10 -4.85 -15.47
N LEU A 555 -2.02 -3.63 -16.01
CA LEU A 555 -2.86 -2.52 -15.58
C LEU A 555 -4.30 -2.69 -16.06
N ASP A 556 -5.25 -2.07 -15.36
CA ASP A 556 -6.62 -2.01 -15.83
C ASP A 556 -6.71 -1.26 -17.18
N PRO A 557 -7.58 -1.65 -18.12
CA PRO A 557 -7.74 -0.94 -19.39
C PRO A 557 -8.17 0.53 -19.23
N LEU A 558 -8.67 0.95 -18.06
CA LEU A 558 -8.90 2.36 -17.74
C LEU A 558 -7.60 3.17 -17.54
N GLU A 559 -6.50 2.50 -17.22
CA GLU A 559 -5.17 3.07 -16.98
C GLU A 559 -4.25 2.89 -18.20
N ALA A 560 -4.43 1.79 -18.94
CA ALA A 560 -3.64 1.44 -20.12
C ALA A 560 -4.50 0.82 -21.24
N PRO A 561 -5.32 1.61 -21.94
CA PRO A 561 -6.25 1.09 -22.95
C PRO A 561 -5.58 0.60 -24.25
N SER A 562 -4.33 1.00 -24.53
CA SER A 562 -3.66 0.77 -25.83
C SER A 562 -2.76 -0.47 -25.81
N THR A 563 -3.38 -1.65 -25.62
CA THR A 563 -2.68 -2.95 -25.56
C THR A 563 -3.46 -4.06 -26.28
N GLY A 564 -2.75 -5.12 -26.68
CA GLY A 564 -3.27 -6.25 -27.45
C GLY A 564 -4.33 -7.07 -26.70
N THR A 565 -4.11 -7.41 -25.44
CA THR A 565 -4.91 -8.39 -24.69
C THR A 565 -5.53 -7.80 -23.44
N SER A 566 -6.19 -6.65 -23.56
CA SER A 566 -6.75 -5.93 -22.42
C SER A 566 -7.80 -6.75 -21.61
N VAL A 567 -7.59 -6.92 -20.30
CA VAL A 567 -8.55 -7.59 -19.38
C VAL A 567 -8.94 -6.64 -18.25
N ARG A 568 -10.25 -6.39 -18.06
CA ARG A 568 -10.76 -5.53 -16.97
C ARG A 568 -10.49 -6.10 -15.57
N GLY A 569 -10.52 -5.22 -14.58
CA GLY A 569 -10.20 -5.57 -13.19
C GLY A 569 -8.70 -5.74 -13.00
N GLY A 570 -7.89 -4.87 -13.62
CA GLY A 570 -6.43 -4.92 -13.52
C GLY A 570 -5.87 -4.06 -12.40
N LEU A 571 -4.54 -3.99 -12.33
CA LEU A 571 -3.84 -3.11 -11.39
C LEU A 571 -4.15 -1.64 -11.71
N THR A 572 -4.36 -0.84 -10.68
CA THR A 572 -4.36 0.63 -10.85
C THR A 572 -2.94 1.13 -11.11
N ILE A 573 -2.79 2.30 -11.75
CA ILE A 573 -1.47 2.90 -11.98
C ILE A 573 -0.72 3.13 -10.66
N ARG A 574 -1.46 3.41 -9.57
CA ARG A 574 -0.90 3.59 -8.22
C ARG A 574 -0.28 2.32 -7.67
N GLU A 575 -0.82 1.17 -8.01
CA GLU A 575 -0.34 -0.14 -7.58
C GLU A 575 0.89 -0.57 -8.37
N GLY A 576 0.87 -0.39 -9.71
CA GLY A 576 2.04 -0.62 -10.57
C GLY A 576 3.25 0.22 -10.14
N ILE A 577 3.06 1.53 -9.92
CA ILE A 577 4.11 2.41 -9.40
C ILE A 577 4.60 1.94 -8.02
N HIS A 578 3.70 1.55 -7.12
CA HIS A 578 4.07 1.12 -5.77
C HIS A 578 4.88 -0.18 -5.77
N LEU A 579 4.53 -1.12 -6.65
CA LEU A 579 5.26 -2.36 -6.88
C LEU A 579 6.71 -2.04 -7.29
N LEU A 580 6.88 -1.21 -8.32
CA LEU A 580 8.20 -0.86 -8.84
C LEU A 580 9.02 -0.01 -7.86
N GLU A 581 8.38 0.88 -7.08
CA GLU A 581 9.03 1.57 -5.96
C GLU A 581 9.53 0.59 -4.89
N GLN A 582 8.82 -0.52 -4.61
CA GLN A 582 9.30 -1.54 -3.67
C GLN A 582 10.49 -2.31 -4.26
N VAL A 583 10.42 -2.67 -5.54
CA VAL A 583 11.52 -3.34 -6.23
C VAL A 583 12.77 -2.46 -6.25
N TYR A 584 12.65 -1.17 -6.59
CA TYR A 584 13.76 -0.22 -6.54
C TYR A 584 14.40 -0.15 -5.14
N ARG A 585 13.58 -0.10 -4.08
CA ARG A 585 14.06 -0.02 -2.68
C ARG A 585 14.88 -1.22 -2.24
N THR A 586 14.77 -2.36 -2.92
CA THR A 586 15.63 -3.51 -2.65
C THR A 586 17.09 -3.23 -2.99
N GLY A 587 17.36 -2.30 -3.93
CA GLY A 587 18.69 -2.10 -4.50
C GLY A 587 19.20 -3.30 -5.29
N ARG A 588 18.29 -4.16 -5.77
CA ARG A 588 18.59 -5.41 -6.49
C ARG A 588 17.93 -5.52 -7.87
N LEU A 589 17.15 -4.51 -8.29
CA LEU A 589 16.67 -4.44 -9.68
C LEU A 589 17.90 -4.47 -10.60
N ASN A 590 17.96 -5.34 -11.58
CA ASN A 590 19.12 -5.44 -12.46
C ASN A 590 18.73 -5.50 -13.93
N ALA A 591 17.45 -5.66 -14.21
CA ALA A 591 16.84 -5.60 -15.53
C ALA A 591 15.36 -5.27 -15.37
N ILE A 592 14.83 -4.46 -16.27
CA ILE A 592 13.39 -4.25 -16.42
C ILE A 592 13.03 -4.20 -17.90
N GLU A 593 11.90 -4.79 -18.25
CA GLU A 593 11.27 -4.65 -19.55
C GLU A 593 9.80 -4.25 -19.40
N LEU A 594 9.31 -3.47 -20.37
CA LEU A 594 7.92 -3.04 -20.45
C LEU A 594 7.40 -3.28 -21.86
N VAL A 595 6.39 -4.13 -22.00
CA VAL A 595 5.95 -4.73 -23.28
C VAL A 595 4.48 -4.44 -23.58
N GLU A 596 4.04 -4.85 -24.78
CA GLU A 596 2.63 -4.83 -25.23
C GLU A 596 1.96 -3.44 -25.34
N VAL A 597 2.74 -2.36 -25.31
CA VAL A 597 2.24 -1.03 -25.68
C VAL A 597 2.01 -0.99 -27.18
N ASN A 598 0.74 -0.93 -27.60
CA ASN A 598 0.35 -0.93 -29.00
C ASN A 598 -0.41 0.35 -29.37
N PRO A 599 0.26 1.36 -29.96
CA PRO A 599 -0.34 2.62 -30.36
C PRO A 599 -1.45 2.54 -31.42
N LEU A 600 -1.60 1.44 -32.14
CA LEU A 600 -2.63 1.31 -33.20
C LEU A 600 -3.99 0.88 -32.67
N LEU A 601 -4.09 0.47 -31.40
CA LEU A 601 -5.31 -0.09 -30.82
C LEU A 601 -6.18 0.91 -30.07
N SER A 602 -5.77 2.18 -29.97
CA SER A 602 -6.52 3.21 -29.26
C SER A 602 -6.51 4.55 -29.98
N ASP A 603 -7.34 5.48 -29.52
CA ASP A 603 -7.30 6.87 -29.97
C ASP A 603 -6.06 7.59 -29.41
N THR A 604 -5.78 8.80 -29.89
CA THR A 604 -4.60 9.58 -29.46
C THR A 604 -4.52 9.70 -27.94
N LYS A 605 -5.65 9.88 -27.27
CA LYS A 605 -5.71 9.98 -25.81
C LYS A 605 -5.36 8.67 -25.12
N GLY A 606 -5.85 7.54 -25.61
CA GLY A 606 -5.54 6.22 -25.08
C GLY A 606 -4.07 5.84 -25.30
N VAL A 607 -3.48 6.24 -26.43
CA VAL A 607 -2.05 6.09 -26.70
C VAL A 607 -1.22 6.92 -25.72
N GLU A 608 -1.55 8.21 -25.55
CA GLU A 608 -0.88 9.11 -24.59
C GLU A 608 -0.97 8.58 -23.16
N LEU A 609 -2.14 8.08 -22.76
CA LEU A 609 -2.38 7.53 -21.43
C LEU A 609 -1.52 6.27 -21.20
N THR A 610 -1.51 5.34 -22.16
CA THR A 610 -0.78 4.07 -22.06
C THR A 610 0.74 4.29 -22.09
N ALA A 611 1.24 5.10 -23.03
CA ALA A 611 2.67 5.44 -23.10
C ALA A 611 3.11 6.25 -21.87
N GLY A 612 2.26 7.15 -21.38
CA GLY A 612 2.50 7.89 -20.14
C GLY A 612 2.57 6.97 -18.91
N ALA A 613 1.67 5.99 -18.81
CA ALA A 613 1.72 4.97 -17.76
C ALA A 613 3.04 4.18 -17.82
N ALA A 614 3.47 3.77 -19.02
CA ALA A 614 4.74 3.09 -19.22
C ALA A 614 5.94 3.91 -18.73
N VAL A 615 5.99 5.20 -19.06
CA VAL A 615 7.04 6.11 -18.57
C VAL A 615 7.03 6.21 -17.05
N LEU A 616 5.87 6.38 -16.42
CA LEU A 616 5.75 6.47 -14.96
C LEU A 616 6.22 5.20 -14.25
N LEU A 617 5.89 4.03 -14.80
CA LEU A 617 6.33 2.74 -14.29
C LEU A 617 7.86 2.60 -14.36
N LEU A 618 8.46 2.86 -15.52
CA LEU A 618 9.91 2.77 -15.72
C LEU A 618 10.67 3.76 -14.82
N GLN A 619 10.17 4.99 -14.69
CA GLN A 619 10.72 5.97 -13.76
C GLN A 619 10.65 5.48 -12.31
N ALA A 620 9.54 4.89 -11.89
CA ALA A 620 9.37 4.35 -10.54
C ALA A 620 10.35 3.21 -10.24
N ALA A 621 10.55 2.32 -11.22
CA ALA A 621 11.52 1.23 -11.12
C ALA A 621 12.97 1.71 -10.97
N LEU A 622 13.29 2.89 -11.52
CA LEU A 622 14.64 3.43 -11.60
C LEU A 622 14.91 4.56 -10.58
N GLY A 623 13.97 4.81 -9.66
CA GLY A 623 14.20 5.63 -8.48
C GLY A 623 13.42 6.94 -8.41
N ASN A 624 12.53 7.21 -9.37
CA ASN A 624 11.56 8.26 -9.20
C ASN A 624 10.56 7.85 -8.12
N ASN A 625 10.46 8.65 -7.06
CA ASN A 625 9.61 8.35 -5.91
C ASN A 625 8.52 9.42 -5.82
N ARG A 626 7.28 9.00 -5.58
CA ARG A 626 6.14 9.92 -5.36
C ARG A 626 6.32 10.85 -4.16
N ARG A 627 7.30 10.63 -3.28
CA ARG A 627 7.71 11.54 -2.19
C ARG A 627 8.70 12.63 -2.63
N GLY A 628 9.05 12.70 -3.91
CA GLY A 628 10.08 13.56 -4.45
C GLY A 628 11.42 12.84 -4.62
N LEU A 629 12.29 13.42 -5.44
CA LEU A 629 13.64 12.92 -5.69
C LEU A 629 14.51 13.04 -4.43
N ARG A 630 15.58 12.25 -4.38
CA ARG A 630 16.62 12.42 -3.37
C ARG A 630 17.19 13.83 -3.47
N VAL A 631 17.32 14.50 -2.33
CA VAL A 631 18.00 15.80 -2.23
C VAL A 631 19.43 15.62 -2.75
N PRO A 632 19.86 16.40 -3.77
CA PRO A 632 21.23 16.38 -4.27
C PRO A 632 22.28 16.52 -3.15
N GLU A 633 23.42 15.84 -3.33
CA GLU A 633 24.59 16.05 -2.46
C GLU A 633 24.97 17.55 -2.47
N GLY A 634 25.13 18.16 -1.30
CA GLY A 634 25.48 19.58 -1.13
C GLY A 634 24.32 20.53 -0.76
N ILE A 635 23.05 20.12 -0.88
CA ILE A 635 21.91 20.96 -0.43
C ILE A 635 21.71 20.90 1.10
N THR A 636 22.18 19.84 1.76
CA THR A 636 22.17 19.74 3.24
C THR A 636 23.11 20.74 3.93
N ASP A 637 24.00 21.39 3.18
CA ASP A 637 24.94 22.39 3.68
C ASP A 637 24.34 23.82 3.68
N MET A 638 23.09 23.98 3.21
CA MET A 638 22.37 25.24 3.38
C MET A 638 22.07 25.47 4.87
N PRO A 639 22.48 26.61 5.45
CA PRO A 639 22.18 26.93 6.83
C PRO A 639 20.68 27.11 7.00
N LEU A 640 20.02 26.07 7.52
CA LEU A 640 18.63 26.18 7.97
C LEU A 640 18.62 27.13 9.17
N GLN A 641 18.09 28.34 8.97
CA GLN A 641 17.85 29.30 10.04
C GLN A 641 17.07 28.59 11.15
N THR A 642 17.76 28.32 12.26
CA THR A 642 17.14 27.86 13.48
C THR A 642 16.58 29.09 14.17
N PHE A 643 15.26 29.26 14.16
CA PHE A 643 14.60 30.27 15.00
C PHE A 643 14.91 29.91 16.46
N LYS A 644 15.54 30.85 17.17
CA LYS A 644 15.82 30.79 18.62
C LYS A 644 14.55 30.82 19.43
#